data_AF-A0A3A3FWY5-F1
#
_entry.id   AF-A0A3A3FWY5-F1
#
_cell.length_a   1.000
_cell.length_b   1.000
_cell.length_c   1.000
_cell.angle_alpha   90.00
_cell.angle_beta   90.00
_cell.angle_gamma   90.00
#
_symmetry.space_group_name_H-M   'P 1'
#
loop_
_entity.id
_entity.type
_entity.pdbx_description
1 polymer ?
#
loop_
_entity_poly.entity_id
_entity_poly.type
_entity_poly.pdbx_seq_one_letter_code
_entity_poly.pdbx_strand_id
1 'polypeptide(L)'
;MNMSVSSNTPIIVGVGQCTNRLDAADYQALSAVELAVHASREAFADALSLEKLKPFLDTIVTTRTFEDSIPARAQPFGKSNNFPRSIAQRLGLVPRTAVWDRAGGDTPQRLINEFCEKVAAGEARMVLLAGAENISSARALVAAGKTADWSEAVEGEVEDRGMGLKGMFTMHTRIHKLAGAPPSYGLLENARRGRLGMTREAYADEMGRLFSPFSAVAAEHPCAAFSVQRYSVADLTTVTERNRMIADPYPQRLVARDQVNQGAALLITTVGLARELGIPEDKWVFLHGYSDLAERDLLERQDLSQSPAAQMASKAALGAAGIGVDKVRWFDFYSCFPIAVFNVACDGLGLAADDKRGLTVTGGHPFFGGPGNNYSTHAVATMVEKLRRSPGQYGFIGANGGVLSKYSVGIYSTQPKNWKTFDSRVLQEEIDNLPAPELCMEPEGPGTIETYTTVYEKGQPAYSIVVGRLEKNGARFLATTQDDDRDTVGRMLEVDPLGSRIFVTSTAHGNRFTFSEQRLAQLFPKCPPVFREQYEFCLVERKGHLLEVTINRPEARNSLHPMANDELAAIFDAYEADTDLWVAIITGAGTEAFCAGADLKYNASGKSSWLPKTGFGGLTNRVRSKPVIAAVNGFAMGGGTEISLACDIIVADATAQFALSEVRVGLFAGAGGVVRLPRQIPVKIANELILTGRKFSAEIALQWGMVNRIEAAGQALPGARTLAAEILEASPTSVRLSMKAMRDAGKWASADEAMQYRDPKLIDELIASDDYFEGPSAFAQKRKPVWKNR
;
A
#
# COMPACT_ATOMS: atom_id res chain seq x y z
N MET A 1 -29.92 -44.51 -2.13
CA MET A 1 -30.51 -43.99 -0.87
C MET A 1 -30.59 -42.48 -1.03
N ASN A 2 -31.79 -41.90 -1.14
CA ASN A 2 -31.96 -40.43 -1.14
C ASN A 2 -31.59 -39.93 0.27
N MET A 3 -30.39 -39.38 0.44
CA MET A 3 -30.06 -38.67 1.68
C MET A 3 -30.97 -37.45 1.77
N SER A 4 -31.79 -37.37 2.81
CA SER A 4 -32.58 -36.17 3.10
C SER A 4 -31.62 -35.03 3.46
N VAL A 5 -31.57 -33.99 2.64
CA VAL A 5 -30.78 -32.79 2.94
C VAL A 5 -31.47 -31.96 4.02
N SER A 6 -30.68 -31.53 5.01
CA SER A 6 -31.13 -30.72 6.14
C SER A 6 -31.74 -29.40 5.68
N SER A 7 -32.81 -28.97 6.35
CA SER A 7 -33.54 -27.74 6.02
C SER A 7 -32.69 -26.47 6.14
N ASN A 8 -31.67 -26.46 7.00
CA ASN A 8 -30.76 -25.34 7.16
C ASN A 8 -29.61 -25.32 6.13
N THR A 9 -29.56 -26.25 5.17
CA THR A 9 -28.48 -26.29 4.18
C THR A 9 -28.58 -25.08 3.25
N PRO A 10 -27.50 -24.29 3.06
CA PRO A 10 -27.50 -23.12 2.20
C PRO A 10 -27.43 -23.52 0.72
N ILE A 11 -28.14 -22.76 -0.11
CA ILE A 11 -28.21 -22.94 -1.56
C ILE A 11 -28.27 -21.58 -2.26
N ILE A 12 -27.64 -21.52 -3.43
CA ILE A 12 -27.88 -20.45 -4.40
C ILE A 12 -29.14 -20.83 -5.18
N VAL A 13 -30.11 -19.92 -5.21
CA VAL A 13 -31.42 -20.12 -5.85
C VAL A 13 -31.67 -19.20 -7.03
N GLY A 14 -30.99 -18.07 -7.10
CA GLY A 14 -31.16 -17.06 -8.16
C GLY A 14 -29.84 -16.43 -8.54
N VAL A 15 -29.63 -16.24 -9.84
CA VAL A 15 -28.44 -15.56 -10.38
C VAL A 15 -28.82 -14.58 -11.47
N GLY A 16 -28.11 -13.46 -11.55
CA GLY A 16 -28.38 -12.42 -12.54
C GLY A 16 -27.13 -11.68 -12.96
N GLN A 17 -27.04 -11.35 -14.24
CA GLN A 17 -25.95 -10.59 -14.84
C GLN A 17 -26.54 -9.46 -15.71
N CYS A 18 -25.89 -8.31 -15.71
CA CYS A 18 -26.24 -7.14 -16.51
C CYS A 18 -24.98 -6.58 -17.19
N THR A 19 -25.13 -6.11 -18.42
CA THR A 19 -24.07 -5.42 -19.16
C THR A 19 -24.68 -4.32 -20.02
N ASN A 20 -24.15 -3.10 -19.94
CA ASN A 20 -24.62 -1.96 -20.73
C ASN A 20 -23.49 -1.44 -21.63
N ARG A 21 -23.31 -2.09 -22.79
CA ARG A 21 -22.20 -1.78 -23.71
C ARG A 21 -22.37 -0.42 -24.35
N LEU A 22 -21.26 0.30 -24.55
CA LEU A 22 -21.26 1.63 -25.18
C LEU A 22 -21.72 1.61 -26.64
N ASP A 23 -21.52 0.49 -27.34
CA ASP A 23 -21.86 0.28 -28.75
C ASP A 23 -23.23 -0.36 -28.96
N ALA A 24 -23.95 -0.70 -27.87
CA ALA A 24 -25.28 -1.27 -27.96
C ALA A 24 -26.33 -0.19 -28.25
N ALA A 25 -27.36 -0.54 -29.04
CA ALA A 25 -28.43 0.37 -29.42
C ALA A 25 -29.27 0.85 -28.23
N ASP A 26 -29.30 0.07 -27.14
CA ASP A 26 -30.01 0.32 -25.89
C ASP A 26 -29.09 0.84 -24.76
N TYR A 27 -27.93 1.43 -25.10
CA TYR A 27 -27.05 2.05 -24.12
C TYR A 27 -27.76 3.19 -23.34
N GLN A 28 -27.67 3.17 -22.00
CA GLN A 28 -28.41 4.08 -21.11
C GLN A 28 -27.53 4.85 -20.12
N ALA A 29 -26.20 4.71 -20.20
CA ALA A 29 -25.26 5.39 -19.29
C ALA A 29 -25.60 5.18 -17.79
N LEU A 30 -25.98 3.95 -17.44
CA LEU A 30 -26.44 3.59 -16.10
C LEU A 30 -25.34 3.83 -15.03
N SER A 31 -25.79 4.21 -13.84
CA SER A 31 -24.97 4.22 -12.62
C SER A 31 -24.59 2.80 -12.18
N ALA A 32 -23.58 2.66 -11.32
CA ALA A 32 -23.24 1.38 -10.71
C ALA A 32 -24.43 0.80 -9.90
N VAL A 33 -25.20 1.64 -9.20
CA VAL A 33 -26.39 1.21 -8.46
C VAL A 33 -27.42 0.62 -9.42
N GLU A 34 -27.70 1.29 -10.54
CA GLU A 34 -28.67 0.81 -11.52
C GLU A 34 -28.26 -0.51 -12.16
N LEU A 35 -26.98 -0.67 -12.52
CA LEU A 35 -26.46 -1.94 -13.03
C LEU A 35 -26.64 -3.09 -12.02
N ALA A 36 -26.37 -2.82 -10.73
CA ALA A 36 -26.59 -3.81 -9.67
C ALA A 36 -28.08 -4.12 -9.46
N VAL A 37 -28.97 -3.12 -9.58
CA VAL A 37 -30.44 -3.30 -9.53
C VAL A 37 -30.93 -4.15 -10.69
N HIS A 38 -30.47 -3.90 -11.92
CA HIS A 38 -30.81 -4.72 -13.09
C HIS A 38 -30.38 -6.18 -12.89
N ALA A 39 -29.13 -6.42 -12.48
CA ALA A 39 -28.66 -7.78 -12.19
C ALA A 39 -29.45 -8.44 -11.05
N SER A 40 -29.83 -7.68 -10.02
CA SER A 40 -30.64 -8.20 -8.91
C SER A 40 -32.03 -8.61 -9.36
N ARG A 41 -32.68 -7.83 -10.23
CA ARG A 41 -34.00 -8.19 -10.80
C ARG A 41 -33.94 -9.51 -11.57
N GLU A 42 -32.89 -9.71 -12.37
CA GLU A 42 -32.65 -10.98 -13.05
C GLU A 42 -32.47 -12.14 -12.05
N ALA A 43 -31.70 -11.94 -10.98
CA ALA A 43 -31.54 -12.97 -9.94
C ALA A 43 -32.86 -13.35 -9.25
N PHE A 44 -33.71 -12.37 -8.95
CA PHE A 44 -35.06 -12.62 -8.42
C PHE A 44 -35.96 -13.35 -9.41
N ALA A 45 -35.92 -12.98 -10.69
CA ALA A 45 -36.70 -13.63 -11.74
C ALA A 45 -36.24 -15.06 -12.01
N ASP A 46 -34.92 -15.32 -11.94
CA ASP A 46 -34.34 -16.64 -12.10
C ASP A 46 -34.73 -17.60 -10.95
N ALA A 47 -34.87 -17.09 -9.73
CA ALA A 47 -35.31 -17.88 -8.58
C ALA A 47 -36.84 -18.10 -8.57
N LEU A 48 -37.63 -17.02 -8.62
CA LEU A 48 -39.09 -17.08 -8.58
C LEU A 48 -39.73 -15.78 -9.09
N SER A 49 -39.71 -14.72 -8.28
CA SER A 49 -40.00 -13.34 -8.66
C SER A 49 -39.63 -12.38 -7.53
N LEU A 50 -39.39 -11.10 -7.84
CA LEU A 50 -39.11 -10.09 -6.83
C LEU A 50 -40.26 -9.99 -5.81
N GLU A 51 -41.50 -9.89 -6.28
CA GLU A 51 -42.68 -9.72 -5.41
C GLU A 51 -42.88 -10.86 -4.42
N LYS A 52 -42.60 -12.11 -4.82
CA LYS A 52 -42.77 -13.27 -3.94
C LYS A 52 -41.64 -13.41 -2.91
N LEU A 53 -40.42 -13.01 -3.27
CA LEU A 53 -39.23 -13.24 -2.45
C LEU A 53 -38.87 -12.04 -1.56
N LYS A 54 -39.23 -10.82 -1.98
CA LYS A 54 -38.96 -9.57 -1.26
C LYS A 54 -39.36 -9.58 0.23
N PRO A 55 -40.50 -10.16 0.67
CA PRO A 55 -40.85 -10.21 2.09
C PRO A 55 -39.90 -11.04 2.96
N PHE A 56 -39.09 -11.90 2.34
CA PHE A 56 -38.20 -12.84 3.02
C PHE A 56 -36.73 -12.38 3.00
N LEU A 57 -36.41 -11.39 2.17
CA LEU A 57 -35.06 -10.84 2.09
C LEU A 57 -34.78 -9.93 3.28
N ASP A 58 -33.93 -10.39 4.18
CA ASP A 58 -33.56 -9.67 5.39
C ASP A 58 -32.12 -9.14 5.34
N THR A 59 -31.33 -9.53 4.34
CA THR A 59 -29.92 -9.18 4.25
C THR A 59 -29.51 -8.79 2.83
N ILE A 60 -28.84 -7.65 2.68
CA ILE A 60 -28.17 -7.26 1.43
C ILE A 60 -26.66 -7.08 1.69
N VAL A 61 -25.84 -7.66 0.83
CA VAL A 61 -24.38 -7.59 0.92
C VAL A 61 -23.83 -7.15 -0.42
N THR A 62 -22.87 -6.24 -0.42
CA THR A 62 -22.33 -5.70 -1.67
C THR A 62 -20.81 -5.67 -1.70
N THR A 63 -20.27 -5.89 -2.89
CA THR A 63 -18.88 -5.57 -3.19
C THR A 63 -18.71 -4.06 -3.31
N ARG A 64 -17.51 -3.56 -3.02
CA ARG A 64 -17.17 -2.16 -3.22
C ARG A 64 -16.87 -1.84 -4.68
N THR A 65 -17.31 -0.68 -5.17
CA THR A 65 -16.89 -0.15 -6.48
C THR A 65 -15.45 0.36 -6.42
N PHE A 66 -14.82 0.63 -7.56
CA PHE A 66 -13.47 1.21 -7.58
C PHE A 66 -13.38 2.64 -7.03
N GLU A 67 -14.38 3.50 -7.28
CA GLU A 67 -14.46 4.85 -6.73
C GLU A 67 -14.72 4.89 -5.21
N ASP A 68 -15.29 3.82 -4.66
CA ASP A 68 -15.47 3.67 -3.22
C ASP A 68 -14.29 3.00 -2.54
N SER A 69 -13.42 2.34 -3.32
CA SER A 69 -12.24 1.63 -2.83
C SER A 69 -11.05 2.57 -2.53
N ILE A 70 -10.95 3.72 -3.21
CA ILE A 70 -9.82 4.66 -3.07
C ILE A 70 -10.33 6.10 -3.09
N PRO A 71 -10.16 6.90 -2.01
CA PRO A 71 -10.66 8.28 -1.93
C PRO A 71 -10.18 9.22 -3.04
N ALA A 72 -8.99 8.98 -3.58
CA ALA A 72 -8.41 9.78 -4.65
C ALA A 72 -9.04 9.53 -6.04
N ARG A 73 -9.83 8.47 -6.21
CA ARG A 73 -10.49 8.13 -7.49
C ARG A 73 -11.89 8.73 -7.49
N ALA A 74 -11.99 10.01 -7.87
CA ALA A 74 -13.26 10.72 -7.94
C ALA A 74 -14.18 10.12 -9.02
N GLN A 75 -15.47 9.99 -8.70
CA GLN A 75 -16.52 9.72 -9.66
C GLN A 75 -17.05 11.07 -10.18
N PRO A 76 -16.75 11.47 -11.44
CA PRO A 76 -17.05 12.81 -11.94
C PRO A 76 -18.53 13.19 -11.95
N PHE A 77 -19.44 12.22 -11.86
CA PHE A 77 -20.88 12.41 -11.94
C PHE A 77 -21.62 12.13 -10.63
N GLY A 78 -20.90 12.12 -9.50
CA GLY A 78 -21.48 11.78 -8.20
C GLY A 78 -21.67 10.27 -7.99
N LYS A 79 -21.99 9.87 -6.76
CA LYS A 79 -22.15 8.47 -6.37
C LYS A 79 -23.13 8.32 -5.22
N SER A 80 -23.51 7.07 -4.94
CA SER A 80 -24.30 6.75 -3.75
C SER A 80 -23.47 6.92 -2.47
N ASN A 81 -24.07 7.50 -1.43
CA ASN A 81 -23.49 7.52 -0.08
C ASN A 81 -23.65 6.17 0.67
N ASN A 82 -24.53 5.29 0.19
CA ASN A 82 -24.87 4.02 0.80
C ASN A 82 -25.29 3.02 -0.29
N PHE A 83 -24.29 2.40 -0.93
CA PHE A 83 -24.47 1.56 -2.10
C PHE A 83 -25.45 0.38 -1.88
N PRO A 84 -25.35 -0.43 -0.80
CA PRO A 84 -26.34 -1.48 -0.55
C PRO A 84 -27.75 -0.93 -0.33
N ARG A 85 -27.92 0.13 0.46
CA ARG A 85 -29.26 0.67 0.74
C ARG A 85 -29.90 1.30 -0.49
N SER A 86 -29.12 1.87 -1.40
CA SER A 86 -29.61 2.39 -2.69
C SER A 86 -30.17 1.27 -3.57
N ILE A 87 -29.46 0.14 -3.66
CA ILE A 87 -29.97 -1.05 -4.37
C ILE A 87 -31.27 -1.55 -3.71
N ALA A 88 -31.29 -1.65 -2.38
CA ALA A 88 -32.47 -2.08 -1.64
C ALA A 88 -33.67 -1.15 -1.88
N GLN A 89 -33.49 0.17 -1.78
CA GLN A 89 -34.54 1.16 -1.99
C GLN A 89 -35.14 1.07 -3.40
N ARG A 90 -34.30 0.95 -4.45
CA ARG A 90 -34.76 0.83 -5.84
C ARG A 90 -35.46 -0.49 -6.18
N LEU A 91 -35.22 -1.54 -5.39
CA LEU A 91 -35.94 -2.81 -5.42
C LEU A 91 -37.14 -2.84 -4.44
N GLY A 92 -37.31 -1.76 -3.66
CA GLY A 92 -38.28 -1.65 -2.59
C GLY A 92 -38.05 -2.61 -1.42
N LEU A 93 -36.86 -3.18 -1.27
CA LEU A 93 -36.48 -4.10 -0.19
C LEU A 93 -36.29 -3.33 1.11
N VAL A 94 -36.58 -3.96 2.25
CA VAL A 94 -36.33 -3.40 3.58
C VAL A 94 -35.46 -4.39 4.37
N PRO A 95 -34.19 -4.59 3.98
CA PRO A 95 -33.33 -5.54 4.66
C PRO A 95 -33.04 -5.07 6.08
N ARG A 96 -33.05 -6.00 7.04
CA ARG A 96 -32.57 -5.77 8.40
C ARG A 96 -31.07 -5.44 8.38
N THR A 97 -30.30 -6.23 7.65
CA THR A 97 -28.84 -6.10 7.58
C THR A 97 -28.41 -5.61 6.20
N ALA A 98 -27.55 -4.59 6.17
CA ALA A 98 -26.88 -4.11 4.96
C ALA A 98 -25.37 -4.09 5.18
N VAL A 99 -24.62 -4.77 4.31
CA VAL A 99 -23.15 -4.86 4.39
C VAL A 99 -22.52 -4.27 3.14
N TRP A 100 -21.55 -3.38 3.35
CA TRP A 100 -20.71 -2.84 2.29
C TRP A 100 -19.27 -3.29 2.50
N ASP A 101 -18.87 -4.33 1.77
CA ASP A 101 -17.62 -5.03 2.07
C ASP A 101 -16.38 -4.28 1.55
N ARG A 102 -15.21 -4.82 1.88
CA ARG A 102 -13.90 -4.32 1.47
C ARG A 102 -13.58 -4.58 -0.01
N ALA A 103 -12.65 -3.80 -0.54
CA ALA A 103 -12.11 -4.02 -1.89
C ALA A 103 -11.28 -5.31 -1.96
N GLY A 104 -11.34 -5.96 -3.11
CA GLY A 104 -10.70 -7.25 -3.41
C GLY A 104 -11.53 -8.08 -4.38
N GLY A 105 -10.89 -8.69 -5.38
CA GLY A 105 -11.56 -9.63 -6.29
C GLY A 105 -11.91 -10.98 -5.64
N ASP A 106 -11.39 -11.26 -4.44
CA ASP A 106 -11.77 -12.39 -3.57
C ASP A 106 -13.16 -12.19 -2.96
N THR A 107 -13.57 -10.93 -2.77
CA THR A 107 -14.73 -10.55 -1.96
C THR A 107 -16.02 -11.27 -2.35
N PRO A 108 -16.40 -11.45 -3.64
CA PRO A 108 -17.63 -12.17 -3.97
C PRO A 108 -17.69 -13.59 -3.41
N GLN A 109 -16.62 -14.38 -3.61
CA GLN A 109 -16.58 -15.77 -3.16
C GLN A 109 -16.54 -15.83 -1.64
N ARG A 110 -15.76 -14.97 -0.99
CA ARG A 110 -15.70 -14.87 0.47
C ARG A 110 -17.05 -14.51 1.09
N LEU A 111 -17.79 -13.57 0.47
CA LEU A 111 -19.13 -13.21 0.91
C LEU A 111 -20.10 -14.38 0.74
N ILE A 112 -20.01 -15.16 -0.34
CA ILE A 112 -20.81 -16.38 -0.47
C ILE A 112 -20.48 -17.37 0.66
N ASN A 113 -19.20 -17.56 0.98
CA ASN A 113 -18.77 -18.45 2.06
C ASN A 113 -19.36 -18.00 3.41
N GLU A 114 -19.14 -16.74 3.79
CA GLU A 114 -19.64 -16.14 5.03
C GLU A 114 -21.17 -16.21 5.13
N PHE A 115 -21.88 -15.83 4.07
CA PHE A 115 -23.34 -15.77 4.13
C PHE A 115 -24.01 -17.14 3.97
N CYS A 116 -23.33 -18.15 3.41
CA CYS A 116 -23.75 -19.54 3.54
C CYS A 116 -23.68 -20.01 5.01
N GLU A 117 -22.62 -19.66 5.75
CA GLU A 117 -22.53 -19.96 7.19
C GLU A 117 -23.66 -19.29 7.97
N LYS A 118 -23.88 -17.99 7.73
CA LYS A 118 -24.91 -17.20 8.44
C LYS A 118 -26.33 -17.70 8.18
N VAL A 119 -26.69 -18.03 6.94
CA VAL A 119 -28.03 -18.59 6.68
C VAL A 119 -28.18 -19.99 7.26
N ALA A 120 -27.12 -20.80 7.27
CA ALA A 120 -27.15 -22.13 7.87
C ALA A 120 -27.26 -22.11 9.40
N ALA A 121 -26.70 -21.06 10.03
CA ALA A 121 -26.83 -20.78 11.46
C ALA A 121 -28.16 -20.10 11.84
N GLY A 122 -28.96 -19.67 10.86
CA GLY A 122 -30.22 -18.96 11.08
C GLY A 122 -30.05 -17.46 11.42
N GLU A 123 -28.85 -16.91 11.23
CA GLU A 123 -28.56 -15.48 11.45
C GLU A 123 -29.12 -14.59 10.34
N ALA A 124 -29.29 -15.13 9.13
CA ALA A 124 -29.95 -14.53 7.98
C ALA A 124 -30.95 -15.50 7.35
N ARG A 125 -32.01 -14.98 6.71
CA ARG A 125 -33.05 -15.80 6.07
C ARG A 125 -32.85 -15.91 4.56
N MET A 126 -32.69 -14.77 3.90
CA MET A 126 -32.40 -14.69 2.47
C MET A 126 -31.50 -13.48 2.22
N VAL A 127 -30.45 -13.74 1.46
CA VAL A 127 -29.37 -12.80 1.21
C VAL A 127 -29.34 -12.45 -0.27
N LEU A 128 -29.32 -11.15 -0.58
CA LEU A 128 -28.94 -10.64 -1.90
C LEU A 128 -27.48 -10.20 -1.85
N LEU A 129 -26.63 -10.87 -2.62
CA LEU A 129 -25.28 -10.41 -2.91
C LEU A 129 -25.31 -9.68 -4.25
N ALA A 130 -24.83 -8.44 -4.31
CA ALA A 130 -24.79 -7.67 -5.55
C ALA A 130 -23.55 -6.79 -5.68
N GLY A 131 -23.16 -6.49 -6.92
CA GLY A 131 -22.07 -5.57 -7.22
C GLY A 131 -22.10 -5.11 -8.67
N ALA A 132 -21.41 -4.02 -8.97
CA ALA A 132 -21.32 -3.46 -10.31
C ALA A 132 -20.16 -2.46 -10.46
N GLU A 133 -19.82 -2.15 -11.70
CA GLU A 133 -18.91 -1.07 -12.11
C GLU A 133 -19.45 -0.38 -13.37
N ASN A 134 -19.26 0.95 -13.49
CA ASN A 134 -19.71 1.76 -14.64
C ASN A 134 -18.61 2.66 -15.23
N ILE A 135 -17.34 2.25 -15.10
CA ILE A 135 -16.15 3.01 -15.48
C ILE A 135 -16.15 3.39 -16.96
N SER A 136 -16.68 2.52 -17.83
CA SER A 136 -16.76 2.80 -19.27
C SER A 136 -17.70 3.98 -19.58
N SER A 137 -18.89 4.01 -18.97
CA SER A 137 -19.83 5.14 -19.09
C SER A 137 -19.21 6.43 -18.60
N ALA A 138 -18.56 6.40 -17.43
CA ALA A 138 -17.95 7.59 -16.83
C ALA A 138 -16.91 8.22 -17.78
N ARG A 139 -16.01 7.39 -18.32
CA ARG A 139 -14.97 7.85 -19.26
C ARG A 139 -15.56 8.35 -20.58
N ALA A 140 -16.55 7.65 -21.13
CA ALA A 140 -17.17 8.03 -22.39
C ALA A 140 -17.90 9.39 -22.29
N LEU A 141 -18.63 9.63 -21.19
CA LEU A 141 -19.31 10.90 -20.95
C LEU A 141 -18.32 12.06 -20.80
N VAL A 142 -17.25 11.88 -19.99
CA VAL A 142 -16.18 12.88 -19.85
C VAL A 142 -15.53 13.19 -21.20
N ALA A 143 -15.16 12.17 -21.97
CA ALA A 143 -14.54 12.34 -23.28
C ALA A 143 -15.46 13.04 -24.29
N ALA A 144 -16.78 12.83 -24.18
CA ALA A 144 -17.79 13.47 -25.02
C ALA A 144 -18.23 14.87 -24.53
N GLY A 145 -17.70 15.36 -23.40
CA GLY A 145 -18.14 16.61 -22.77
C GLY A 145 -19.61 16.58 -22.30
N LYS A 146 -20.16 15.38 -22.02
CA LYS A 146 -21.53 15.17 -21.54
C LYS A 146 -21.57 15.04 -20.02
N THR A 147 -22.73 15.33 -19.44
CA THR A 147 -22.98 15.23 -18.00
C THR A 147 -23.90 14.05 -17.67
N ALA A 148 -23.82 13.58 -16.44
CA ALA A 148 -24.76 12.68 -15.78
C ALA A 148 -24.85 13.07 -14.30
N ASP A 149 -25.87 12.57 -13.61
CA ASP A 149 -25.97 12.62 -12.15
C ASP A 149 -26.29 11.23 -11.62
N TRP A 150 -25.30 10.65 -10.94
CA TRP A 150 -25.38 9.36 -10.27
C TRP A 150 -25.30 9.51 -8.74
N SER A 151 -25.48 10.73 -8.25
CA SER A 151 -25.55 11.02 -6.82
C SER A 151 -26.82 10.40 -6.24
N GLU A 152 -26.67 9.64 -5.16
CA GLU A 152 -27.82 9.08 -4.44
C GLU A 152 -27.56 9.20 -2.94
N ALA A 153 -28.52 9.79 -2.22
CA ALA A 153 -28.45 9.95 -0.78
C ALA A 153 -29.55 9.08 -0.14
N VAL A 154 -29.13 8.01 0.53
CA VAL A 154 -30.02 7.05 1.18
C VAL A 154 -29.65 6.94 2.65
N GLU A 155 -30.67 6.99 3.50
CA GLU A 155 -30.53 6.82 4.95
C GLU A 155 -30.52 5.33 5.34
N GLY A 156 -30.08 5.06 6.57
CA GLY A 156 -30.10 3.72 7.16
C GLY A 156 -28.70 3.17 7.47
N GLU A 157 -28.65 2.31 8.48
CA GLU A 157 -27.40 1.72 8.93
C GLU A 157 -26.82 0.76 7.88
N VAL A 158 -25.51 0.82 7.72
CA VAL A 158 -24.71 -0.09 6.88
C VAL A 158 -23.46 -0.49 7.64
N GLU A 159 -23.16 -1.79 7.63
CA GLU A 159 -21.88 -2.30 8.08
C GLU A 159 -20.84 -2.03 6.97
N ASP A 160 -20.20 -0.85 7.02
CA ASP A 160 -19.07 -0.52 6.15
C ASP A 160 -17.79 -1.15 6.70
N ARG A 161 -17.26 -2.16 6.00
CA ARG A 161 -16.06 -2.91 6.41
C ARG A 161 -14.74 -2.24 5.98
N GLY A 162 -14.81 -0.99 5.54
CA GLY A 162 -13.68 -0.18 5.12
C GLY A 162 -13.12 -0.55 3.75
N MET A 163 -12.06 0.15 3.34
CA MET A 163 -11.51 0.04 1.98
C MET A 163 -10.71 -1.24 1.73
N GLY A 164 -10.24 -1.93 2.77
CA GLY A 164 -9.44 -3.16 2.62
C GLY A 164 -8.00 -2.94 2.12
N LEU A 165 -7.46 -1.72 2.20
CA LEU A 165 -6.13 -1.34 1.69
C LEU A 165 -4.95 -1.93 2.47
N LYS A 166 -5.19 -2.47 3.68
CA LYS A 166 -4.15 -3.09 4.50
C LYS A 166 -3.52 -4.27 3.72
N GLY A 167 -2.19 -4.29 3.64
CA GLY A 167 -1.42 -5.31 2.92
C GLY A 167 -1.43 -5.17 1.39
N MET A 168 -2.07 -4.14 0.82
CA MET A 168 -2.04 -3.90 -0.64
C MET A 168 -0.78 -3.16 -1.09
N PHE A 169 -0.32 -2.19 -0.31
CA PHE A 169 0.91 -1.44 -0.55
C PHE A 169 1.44 -0.87 0.77
N THR A 170 2.75 -0.66 0.85
CA THR A 170 3.40 0.05 1.95
C THR A 170 3.95 1.38 1.45
N MET A 171 4.35 2.28 2.35
CA MET A 171 5.09 3.47 1.93
C MET A 171 6.36 3.08 1.16
N HIS A 172 7.01 1.99 1.57
CA HIS A 172 8.19 1.48 0.87
C HIS A 172 7.88 1.01 -0.56
N THR A 173 6.79 0.28 -0.80
CA THR A 173 6.45 -0.09 -2.18
C THR A 173 6.02 1.13 -3.00
N ARG A 174 5.33 2.10 -2.38
CA ARG A 174 4.89 3.34 -3.04
C ARG A 174 6.04 4.24 -3.48
N ILE A 175 7.06 4.47 -2.64
CA ILE A 175 8.23 5.29 -3.03
C ILE A 175 9.03 4.64 -4.18
N HIS A 176 8.95 3.31 -4.31
CA HIS A 176 9.55 2.54 -5.40
C HIS A 176 8.58 2.29 -6.57
N LYS A 177 7.54 3.13 -6.71
CA LYS A 177 6.59 3.08 -7.82
C LYS A 177 5.84 1.74 -7.96
N LEU A 178 5.86 0.90 -6.93
CA LEU A 178 5.21 -0.40 -6.86
C LEU A 178 3.86 -0.29 -6.13
N ALA A 179 2.91 0.38 -6.78
CA ALA A 179 1.54 0.55 -6.27
C ALA A 179 0.46 0.08 -7.26
N GLY A 180 0.79 0.01 -8.55
CA GLY A 180 -0.13 -0.48 -9.58
C GLY A 180 -0.15 -2.00 -9.65
N ALA A 181 -1.26 -2.58 -10.11
CA ALA A 181 -1.38 -4.02 -10.32
C ALA A 181 -0.39 -4.53 -11.38
N PRO A 182 -0.28 -3.97 -12.61
CA PRO A 182 0.58 -4.56 -13.64
C PRO A 182 2.06 -4.71 -13.23
N PRO A 183 2.73 -3.69 -12.65
CA PRO A 183 4.10 -3.85 -12.17
C PRO A 183 4.23 -4.91 -11.05
N SER A 184 3.27 -4.93 -10.12
CA SER A 184 3.30 -5.87 -8.99
C SER A 184 3.14 -7.33 -9.44
N TYR A 185 2.22 -7.58 -10.37
CA TYR A 185 2.06 -8.90 -10.97
C TYR A 185 3.26 -9.26 -11.87
N GLY A 186 3.86 -8.29 -12.56
CA GLY A 186 5.04 -8.50 -13.39
C GLY A 186 6.25 -9.03 -12.62
N LEU A 187 6.44 -8.57 -11.37
CA LEU A 187 7.43 -9.15 -10.46
C LEU A 187 7.16 -10.63 -10.16
N LEU A 188 5.92 -11.01 -9.87
CA LEU A 188 5.58 -12.41 -9.57
C LEU A 188 5.72 -13.30 -10.82
N GLU A 189 5.34 -12.77 -11.97
CA GLU A 189 5.41 -13.46 -13.26
C GLU A 189 6.86 -13.71 -13.68
N ASN A 190 7.73 -12.71 -13.57
CA ASN A 190 9.16 -12.88 -13.85
C ASN A 190 9.85 -13.77 -12.81
N ALA A 191 9.41 -13.76 -11.54
CA ALA A 191 9.91 -14.70 -10.54
C ALA A 191 9.58 -16.15 -10.94
N ARG A 192 8.33 -16.40 -11.40
CA ARG A 192 7.92 -17.71 -11.93
C ARG A 192 8.69 -18.11 -13.18
N ARG A 193 8.88 -17.19 -14.12
CA ARG A 193 9.71 -17.42 -15.31
C ARG A 193 11.12 -17.86 -14.92
N GLY A 194 11.72 -17.18 -13.94
CA GLY A 194 13.03 -17.51 -13.39
C GLY A 194 13.09 -18.92 -12.79
N ARG A 195 12.11 -19.27 -11.94
CA ARG A 195 12.00 -20.62 -11.34
C ARG A 195 11.92 -21.72 -12.41
N LEU A 196 11.20 -21.46 -13.51
CA LEU A 196 11.03 -22.41 -14.61
C LEU A 196 12.20 -22.42 -15.61
N GLY A 197 13.16 -21.50 -15.49
CA GLY A 197 14.29 -21.40 -16.41
C GLY A 197 13.90 -21.07 -17.85
N MET A 198 12.77 -20.37 -18.06
CA MET A 198 12.25 -20.06 -19.39
C MET A 198 12.79 -18.73 -19.94
N THR A 199 13.04 -18.69 -21.25
CA THR A 199 13.32 -17.43 -21.95
C THR A 199 12.08 -16.54 -21.97
N ARG A 200 12.26 -15.25 -22.28
CA ARG A 200 11.14 -14.30 -22.39
C ARG A 200 10.13 -14.73 -23.46
N GLU A 201 10.61 -15.17 -24.61
CA GLU A 201 9.80 -15.58 -25.75
C GLU A 201 9.00 -16.84 -25.41
N ALA A 202 9.65 -17.85 -24.85
CA ALA A 202 8.99 -19.09 -24.46
C ALA A 202 7.91 -18.83 -23.39
N TYR A 203 8.18 -17.93 -22.44
CA TYR A 203 7.21 -17.59 -21.40
C TYR A 203 6.06 -16.73 -21.93
N ALA A 204 6.32 -15.83 -22.88
CA ALA A 204 5.28 -15.09 -23.58
C ALA A 204 4.33 -16.04 -24.31
N ASP A 205 4.87 -17.02 -25.06
CA ASP A 205 4.06 -18.04 -25.73
C ASP A 205 3.24 -18.88 -24.75
N GLU A 206 3.77 -19.19 -23.57
CA GLU A 206 3.02 -19.86 -22.50
C GLU A 206 1.85 -19.01 -22.01
N MET A 207 2.05 -17.72 -21.76
CA MET A 207 0.97 -16.79 -21.41
C MET A 207 -0.09 -16.71 -22.52
N GLY A 208 0.32 -16.65 -23.78
CA GLY A 208 -0.58 -16.64 -24.93
C GLY A 208 -1.38 -17.94 -25.07
N ARG A 209 -0.73 -19.11 -24.85
CA ARG A 209 -1.41 -20.42 -24.84
C ARG A 209 -2.45 -20.52 -23.73
N LEU A 210 -2.16 -19.98 -22.56
CA LEU A 210 -3.12 -19.91 -21.46
C LEU A 210 -4.34 -19.03 -21.81
N PHE A 211 -4.13 -17.83 -22.35
CA PHE A 211 -5.21 -16.83 -22.52
C PHE A 211 -5.93 -16.87 -23.87
N SER A 212 -5.40 -17.55 -24.88
CA SER A 212 -6.11 -17.71 -26.17
C SER A 212 -7.48 -18.39 -25.98
N PRO A 213 -7.61 -19.52 -25.25
CA PRO A 213 -8.91 -20.11 -24.93
C PRO A 213 -9.85 -19.19 -24.12
N PHE A 214 -9.31 -18.36 -23.22
CA PHE A 214 -10.11 -17.41 -22.45
C PHE A 214 -10.80 -16.40 -23.38
N SER A 215 -10.08 -15.87 -24.37
CA SER A 215 -10.65 -14.96 -25.36
C SER A 215 -11.77 -15.60 -26.18
N ALA A 216 -11.65 -16.90 -26.48
CA ALA A 216 -12.68 -17.64 -27.22
C ALA A 216 -13.96 -17.80 -26.39
N VAL A 217 -13.85 -18.11 -25.11
CA VAL A 217 -15.00 -18.17 -24.18
C VAL A 217 -15.67 -16.81 -24.05
N ALA A 218 -14.89 -15.74 -23.87
CA ALA A 218 -15.43 -14.38 -23.76
C ALA A 218 -16.17 -13.92 -25.03
N ALA A 219 -15.68 -14.28 -26.21
CA ALA A 219 -16.29 -13.92 -27.49
C ALA A 219 -17.68 -14.52 -27.70
N GLU A 220 -17.98 -15.64 -27.03
CA GLU A 220 -19.31 -16.27 -27.06
C GLU A 220 -20.18 -15.86 -25.86
N HIS A 221 -19.62 -15.15 -24.88
CA HIS A 221 -20.33 -14.85 -23.64
C HIS A 221 -21.28 -13.64 -23.81
N PRO A 222 -22.60 -13.79 -23.57
CA PRO A 222 -23.57 -12.73 -23.82
C PRO A 222 -23.32 -11.47 -22.98
N CYS A 223 -22.84 -11.63 -21.74
CA CYS A 223 -22.50 -10.53 -20.85
C CYS A 223 -21.07 -10.00 -20.96
N ALA A 224 -20.28 -10.36 -21.98
CA ALA A 224 -18.96 -9.74 -22.17
C ALA A 224 -19.11 -8.21 -22.35
N ALA A 225 -18.26 -7.41 -21.71
CA ALA A 225 -18.39 -5.95 -21.68
C ALA A 225 -18.17 -5.26 -23.03
N PHE A 226 -17.60 -5.97 -24.00
CA PHE A 226 -17.27 -5.48 -25.33
C PHE A 226 -17.36 -6.61 -26.36
N SER A 227 -17.40 -6.26 -27.64
CA SER A 227 -17.23 -7.24 -28.72
C SER A 227 -15.79 -7.78 -28.68
N VAL A 228 -15.65 -9.09 -28.40
CA VAL A 228 -14.35 -9.76 -28.24
C VAL A 228 -14.04 -10.54 -29.50
N GLN A 229 -12.82 -10.37 -30.01
CA GLN A 229 -12.27 -11.23 -31.06
C GLN A 229 -11.61 -12.45 -30.43
N ARG A 230 -11.72 -13.61 -31.09
CA ARG A 230 -10.91 -14.78 -30.72
C ARG A 230 -9.46 -14.50 -31.08
N TYR A 231 -8.60 -14.42 -30.08
CA TYR A 231 -7.18 -14.14 -30.29
C TYR A 231 -6.39 -15.44 -30.38
N SER A 232 -5.52 -15.53 -31.37
CA SER A 232 -4.47 -16.55 -31.40
C SER A 232 -3.39 -16.26 -30.35
N VAL A 233 -2.51 -17.22 -30.09
CA VAL A 233 -1.33 -17.02 -29.23
C VAL A 233 -0.52 -15.81 -29.72
N ALA A 234 -0.23 -15.75 -31.03
CA ALA A 234 0.53 -14.67 -31.63
C ALA A 234 -0.16 -13.30 -31.50
N ASP A 235 -1.50 -13.24 -31.59
CA ASP A 235 -2.24 -11.99 -31.38
C ASP A 235 -2.06 -11.45 -29.96
N LEU A 236 -1.95 -12.34 -28.96
CA LEU A 236 -1.80 -11.94 -27.56
C LEU A 236 -0.37 -11.51 -27.24
N THR A 237 0.63 -12.18 -27.81
CA THR A 237 2.04 -12.04 -27.40
C THR A 237 2.82 -11.08 -28.28
N THR A 238 2.45 -10.90 -29.55
CA THR A 238 3.18 -10.02 -30.47
C THR A 238 2.96 -8.55 -30.07
N VAL A 239 4.06 -7.87 -29.75
CA VAL A 239 4.05 -6.44 -29.44
C VAL A 239 3.83 -5.64 -30.72
N THR A 240 2.78 -4.83 -30.72
CA THR A 240 2.43 -3.91 -31.82
C THR A 240 1.94 -2.60 -31.23
N GLU A 241 1.68 -1.59 -32.06
CA GLU A 241 1.06 -0.33 -31.59
C GLU A 241 -0.30 -0.58 -30.88
N ARG A 242 -1.08 -1.55 -31.38
CA ARG A 242 -2.40 -1.94 -30.83
C ARG A 242 -2.30 -2.94 -29.67
N ASN A 243 -1.12 -3.51 -29.44
CA ASN A 243 -0.83 -4.44 -28.35
C ASN A 243 0.51 -4.08 -27.69
N ARG A 244 0.64 -2.81 -27.31
CA ARG A 244 1.89 -2.27 -26.75
C ARG A 244 2.18 -2.87 -25.38
N MET A 245 3.44 -2.83 -24.96
CA MET A 245 3.83 -3.19 -23.60
C MET A 245 3.21 -2.24 -22.56
N ILE A 246 2.81 -2.80 -21.42
CA ILE A 246 2.29 -2.06 -20.26
C ILE A 246 3.29 -2.14 -19.10
N ALA A 247 3.65 -3.36 -18.72
CA ALA A 247 4.69 -3.66 -17.75
C ALA A 247 5.24 -5.04 -18.10
N ASP A 248 6.56 -5.24 -18.13
CA ASP A 248 7.17 -6.54 -18.41
C ASP A 248 6.62 -7.61 -17.41
N PRO A 249 6.13 -8.77 -17.90
CA PRO A 249 6.22 -9.28 -19.29
C PRO A 249 4.95 -9.06 -20.13
N TYR A 250 4.05 -8.18 -19.71
CA TYR A 250 2.69 -8.01 -20.26
C TYR A 250 2.58 -6.98 -21.40
N PRO A 251 2.23 -7.43 -22.62
CA PRO A 251 1.53 -6.60 -23.59
C PRO A 251 0.08 -6.34 -23.16
N GLN A 252 -0.52 -5.29 -23.73
CA GLN A 252 -1.82 -4.77 -23.33
C GLN A 252 -2.94 -5.82 -23.31
N ARG A 253 -2.95 -6.77 -24.25
CA ARG A 253 -4.00 -7.80 -24.36
C ARG A 253 -3.95 -8.87 -23.27
N LEU A 254 -2.85 -8.97 -22.53
CA LEU A 254 -2.70 -9.89 -21.40
C LEU A 254 -3.05 -9.25 -20.04
N VAL A 255 -3.43 -7.96 -20.03
CA VAL A 255 -3.77 -7.21 -18.82
C VAL A 255 -5.28 -7.07 -18.69
N ALA A 256 -5.80 -7.16 -17.47
CA ALA A 256 -7.20 -6.90 -17.14
C ALA A 256 -7.73 -5.58 -17.75
N ARG A 257 -8.97 -5.62 -18.25
CA ARG A 257 -9.68 -4.43 -18.75
C ARG A 257 -10.78 -4.04 -17.79
N ASP A 258 -10.50 -3.06 -16.94
CA ASP A 258 -11.42 -2.57 -15.89
C ASP A 258 -12.49 -1.59 -16.39
N GLN A 259 -12.33 -1.08 -17.60
CA GLN A 259 -13.26 -0.15 -18.23
C GLN A 259 -14.50 -0.90 -18.72
N VAL A 260 -15.45 -1.15 -17.82
CA VAL A 260 -16.67 -1.89 -18.08
C VAL A 260 -17.92 -1.21 -17.52
N ASN A 261 -19.08 -1.67 -17.98
CA ASN A 261 -20.40 -1.34 -17.47
C ASN A 261 -21.13 -2.66 -17.21
N GLN A 262 -20.92 -3.25 -16.04
CA GLN A 262 -21.39 -4.60 -15.72
C GLN A 262 -21.90 -4.67 -14.27
N GLY A 263 -22.92 -5.47 -14.04
CA GLY A 263 -23.43 -5.79 -12.72
C GLY A 263 -23.76 -7.28 -12.60
N ALA A 264 -23.62 -7.84 -11.40
CA ALA A 264 -24.03 -9.22 -11.12
C ALA A 264 -24.61 -9.34 -9.72
N ALA A 265 -25.54 -10.29 -9.55
CA ALA A 265 -26.20 -10.55 -8.29
C ALA A 265 -26.53 -12.05 -8.10
N LEU A 266 -26.60 -12.45 -6.83
CA LEU A 266 -26.91 -13.81 -6.39
C LEU A 266 -27.93 -13.77 -5.24
N LEU A 267 -28.83 -14.74 -5.21
CA LEU A 267 -29.75 -15.00 -4.09
C LEU A 267 -29.35 -16.28 -3.37
N ILE A 268 -29.10 -16.16 -2.07
CA ILE A 268 -28.71 -17.27 -1.18
C ILE A 268 -29.79 -17.44 -0.12
N THR A 269 -30.22 -18.67 0.11
CA THR A 269 -31.16 -19.03 1.18
C THR A 269 -30.93 -20.48 1.62
N THR A 270 -31.81 -21.03 2.45
CA THR A 270 -31.75 -22.43 2.89
C THR A 270 -32.73 -23.31 2.12
N VAL A 271 -32.44 -24.61 2.05
CA VAL A 271 -33.35 -25.61 1.48
C VAL A 271 -34.75 -25.57 2.10
N GLY A 272 -34.84 -25.34 3.41
CA GLY A 272 -36.11 -25.23 4.14
C GLY A 272 -36.96 -24.07 3.64
N LEU A 273 -36.37 -22.86 3.56
CA LEU A 273 -37.10 -21.69 3.07
C LEU A 273 -37.40 -21.80 1.58
N ALA A 274 -36.49 -22.36 0.77
CA ALA A 274 -36.74 -22.59 -0.65
C ALA A 274 -37.95 -23.52 -0.89
N ARG A 275 -38.12 -24.57 -0.08
CA ARG A 275 -39.31 -25.44 -0.11
C ARG A 275 -40.57 -24.71 0.33
N GLU A 276 -40.51 -23.95 1.42
CA GLU A 276 -41.64 -23.14 1.92
C GLU A 276 -42.15 -22.18 0.84
N LEU A 277 -41.25 -21.55 0.09
CA LEU A 277 -41.56 -20.58 -0.95
C LEU A 277 -41.91 -21.20 -2.31
N GLY A 278 -41.76 -22.51 -2.46
CA GLY A 278 -41.98 -23.22 -3.73
C GLY A 278 -40.95 -22.86 -4.80
N ILE A 279 -39.71 -22.56 -4.42
CA ILE A 279 -38.60 -22.37 -5.36
C ILE A 279 -38.26 -23.76 -5.97
N PRO A 280 -38.31 -23.92 -7.30
CA PRO A 280 -38.05 -25.21 -7.95
C PRO A 280 -36.70 -25.84 -7.59
N GLU A 281 -36.66 -27.15 -7.30
CA GLU A 281 -35.43 -27.84 -6.86
C GLU A 281 -34.34 -27.86 -7.95
N ASP A 282 -34.71 -27.78 -9.23
CA ASP A 282 -33.77 -27.68 -10.35
C ASP A 282 -33.03 -26.33 -10.42
N LYS A 283 -33.46 -25.34 -9.62
CA LYS A 283 -32.74 -24.08 -9.40
C LYS A 283 -31.67 -24.18 -8.32
N TRP A 284 -31.66 -25.22 -7.49
CA TRP A 284 -30.79 -25.26 -6.32
C TRP A 284 -29.36 -25.65 -6.68
N VAL A 285 -28.40 -24.80 -6.30
CA VAL A 285 -26.97 -25.11 -6.37
C VAL A 285 -26.36 -25.00 -4.99
N PHE A 286 -25.68 -26.06 -4.57
CA PHE A 286 -25.06 -26.21 -3.27
C PHE A 286 -23.59 -25.78 -3.33
N LEU A 287 -23.13 -25.10 -2.27
CA LEU A 287 -21.71 -24.91 -2.00
C LEU A 287 -21.19 -26.15 -1.28
N HIS A 288 -20.46 -27.01 -2.00
CA HIS A 288 -19.96 -28.30 -1.52
C HIS A 288 -18.71 -28.18 -0.65
N GLY A 289 -17.90 -27.16 -0.89
CA GLY A 289 -16.66 -26.91 -0.16
C GLY A 289 -16.15 -25.51 -0.48
N TYR A 290 -15.47 -24.89 0.49
CA TYR A 290 -14.93 -23.55 0.36
C TYR A 290 -13.72 -23.36 1.27
N SER A 291 -12.94 -22.32 1.01
CA SER A 291 -11.84 -21.87 1.87
C SER A 291 -11.49 -20.43 1.53
N ASP A 292 -10.96 -19.70 2.52
CA ASP A 292 -10.49 -18.32 2.40
C ASP A 292 -9.12 -18.21 3.08
N LEU A 293 -8.08 -17.86 2.32
CA LEU A 293 -6.72 -17.68 2.85
C LEU A 293 -6.09 -16.39 2.32
N ALA A 294 -5.11 -15.87 3.06
CA ALA A 294 -4.36 -14.68 2.72
C ALA A 294 -2.84 -14.93 2.80
N GLU A 295 -2.09 -14.31 1.89
CA GLU A 295 -0.64 -14.28 1.92
C GLU A 295 -0.11 -13.23 2.91
N ARG A 296 1.16 -13.39 3.24
CA ARG A 296 1.98 -12.32 3.82
C ARG A 296 2.14 -11.15 2.83
N ASP A 297 2.59 -10.01 3.36
CA ASP A 297 2.96 -8.84 2.56
C ASP A 297 3.96 -9.24 1.46
N LEU A 298 3.85 -8.60 0.29
CA LEU A 298 4.54 -9.02 -0.94
C LEU A 298 6.03 -9.31 -0.72
N LEU A 299 6.77 -8.40 -0.08
CA LEU A 299 8.21 -8.54 0.14
C LEU A 299 8.57 -9.55 1.24
N GLU A 300 7.62 -9.98 2.07
CA GLU A 300 7.83 -10.99 3.11
C GLU A 300 7.61 -12.42 2.61
N ARG A 301 7.00 -12.60 1.43
CA ARG A 301 6.75 -13.93 0.87
C ARG A 301 8.06 -14.67 0.61
N GLN A 302 8.17 -15.90 1.10
CA GLN A 302 9.39 -16.70 0.95
C GLN A 302 9.82 -16.81 -0.51
N ASP A 303 8.89 -17.17 -1.39
CA ASP A 303 9.09 -17.32 -2.83
C ASP A 303 8.06 -16.46 -3.58
N LEU A 304 8.55 -15.45 -4.32
CA LEU A 304 7.71 -14.54 -5.11
C LEU A 304 7.12 -15.19 -6.37
N SER A 305 7.57 -16.38 -6.74
CA SER A 305 6.99 -17.12 -7.87
C SER A 305 5.76 -17.96 -7.50
N GLN A 306 5.43 -18.02 -6.21
CA GLN A 306 4.39 -18.88 -5.66
C GLN A 306 3.37 -18.11 -4.83
N SER A 307 2.19 -18.70 -4.70
CA SER A 307 1.19 -18.31 -3.70
C SER A 307 0.70 -19.54 -2.94
N PRO A 308 1.40 -19.93 -1.85
CA PRO A 308 0.95 -21.01 -0.98
C PRO A 308 -0.49 -20.85 -0.51
N ALA A 309 -0.93 -19.63 -0.19
CA ALA A 309 -2.29 -19.36 0.25
C ALA A 309 -3.33 -19.77 -0.80
N ALA A 310 -3.14 -19.39 -2.06
CA ALA A 310 -4.05 -19.73 -3.14
C ALA A 310 -4.10 -21.24 -3.43
N GLN A 311 -2.93 -21.90 -3.37
CA GLN A 311 -2.82 -23.34 -3.59
C GLN A 311 -3.46 -24.14 -2.44
N MET A 312 -3.20 -23.75 -1.19
CA MET A 312 -3.77 -24.38 0.00
C MET A 312 -5.29 -24.18 0.05
N ALA A 313 -5.80 -22.98 -0.23
CA ALA A 313 -7.24 -22.70 -0.25
C ALA A 313 -7.95 -23.58 -1.30
N SER A 314 -7.34 -23.76 -2.47
CA SER A 314 -7.88 -24.59 -3.54
C SER A 314 -7.96 -26.07 -3.16
N LYS A 315 -6.88 -26.61 -2.58
CA LYS A 315 -6.83 -28.00 -2.09
C LYS A 315 -7.81 -28.22 -0.93
N ALA A 316 -7.90 -27.26 -0.01
CA ALA A 316 -8.80 -27.29 1.13
C ALA A 316 -10.27 -27.31 0.70
N ALA A 317 -10.67 -26.47 -0.25
CA ALA A 317 -12.04 -26.43 -0.76
C ALA A 317 -12.44 -27.73 -1.49
N LEU A 318 -11.52 -28.32 -2.29
CA LEU A 318 -11.72 -29.63 -2.91
C LEU A 318 -11.83 -30.75 -1.87
N GLY A 319 -10.98 -30.72 -0.85
CA GLY A 319 -11.04 -31.65 0.29
C GLY A 319 -12.35 -31.54 1.07
N ALA A 320 -12.82 -30.33 1.34
CA ALA A 320 -14.12 -30.07 1.97
C ALA A 320 -15.29 -30.56 1.11
N ALA A 321 -15.17 -30.43 -0.22
CA ALA A 321 -16.11 -30.99 -1.18
C ALA A 321 -16.11 -32.53 -1.20
N GLY A 322 -14.98 -33.17 -0.84
CA GLY A 322 -14.80 -34.61 -0.86
C GLY A 322 -14.48 -35.16 -2.25
N ILE A 323 -13.89 -34.33 -3.12
CA ILE A 323 -13.59 -34.68 -4.51
C ILE A 323 -12.15 -34.30 -4.86
N GLY A 324 -11.59 -35.00 -5.86
CA GLY A 324 -10.36 -34.58 -6.53
C GLY A 324 -10.65 -33.58 -7.67
N VAL A 325 -9.59 -32.90 -8.13
CA VAL A 325 -9.67 -31.95 -9.26
C VAL A 325 -10.10 -32.62 -10.57
N ASP A 326 -9.91 -33.93 -10.70
CA ASP A 326 -10.36 -34.76 -11.82
C ASP A 326 -11.89 -34.83 -11.96
N LYS A 327 -12.62 -34.64 -10.85
CA LYS A 327 -14.09 -34.62 -10.82
C LYS A 327 -14.69 -33.26 -11.16
N VAL A 328 -13.86 -32.21 -11.21
CA VAL A 328 -14.33 -30.87 -11.59
C VAL A 328 -14.47 -30.81 -13.10
N ARG A 329 -15.67 -30.43 -13.55
CA ARG A 329 -16.02 -30.32 -14.97
C ARG A 329 -15.74 -28.93 -15.53
N TRP A 330 -15.99 -27.88 -14.75
CA TRP A 330 -15.76 -26.50 -15.15
C TRP A 330 -14.98 -25.74 -14.10
N PHE A 331 -14.13 -24.85 -14.57
CA PHE A 331 -13.33 -23.97 -13.73
C PHE A 331 -13.59 -22.52 -14.11
N ASP A 332 -13.55 -21.63 -13.12
CA ASP A 332 -13.27 -20.23 -13.33
C ASP A 332 -12.18 -19.79 -12.37
N PHE A 333 -10.97 -19.65 -12.92
CA PHE A 333 -9.85 -19.06 -12.21
C PHE A 333 -9.81 -17.56 -12.46
N TYR A 334 -9.76 -16.77 -11.39
CA TYR A 334 -9.55 -15.34 -11.47
C TYR A 334 -8.27 -15.01 -12.24
N SER A 335 -8.41 -14.17 -13.26
CA SER A 335 -7.47 -14.07 -14.38
C SER A 335 -7.16 -12.63 -14.79
N CYS A 336 -6.95 -11.74 -13.81
CA CYS A 336 -6.50 -10.37 -14.10
C CYS A 336 -5.15 -10.33 -14.84
N PHE A 337 -4.29 -11.30 -14.54
CA PHE A 337 -3.00 -11.55 -15.18
C PHE A 337 -2.77 -13.08 -15.25
N PRO A 338 -1.94 -13.58 -16.20
CA PRO A 338 -1.63 -15.01 -16.35
C PRO A 338 -1.15 -15.68 -15.06
N ILE A 339 -0.23 -15.07 -14.31
CA ILE A 339 0.32 -15.60 -13.05
C ILE A 339 -0.75 -15.95 -12.00
N ALA A 340 -1.90 -15.25 -12.00
CA ALA A 340 -2.99 -15.53 -11.08
C ALA A 340 -3.67 -16.88 -11.36
N VAL A 341 -3.67 -17.30 -12.64
CA VAL A 341 -4.15 -18.62 -13.06
C VAL A 341 -3.03 -19.64 -12.94
N PHE A 342 -1.82 -19.35 -13.42
CA PHE A 342 -0.70 -20.29 -13.37
C PHE A 342 -0.40 -20.80 -11.97
N ASN A 343 -0.40 -19.91 -10.96
CA ASN A 343 -0.10 -20.28 -9.57
C ASN A 343 -1.03 -21.36 -9.02
N VAL A 344 -2.28 -21.36 -9.46
CA VAL A 344 -3.33 -22.20 -8.89
C VAL A 344 -3.64 -23.36 -9.81
N ALA A 345 -4.04 -23.08 -11.05
CA ALA A 345 -4.41 -24.11 -12.01
C ALA A 345 -3.22 -25.01 -12.33
N CYS A 346 -2.10 -24.43 -12.77
CA CYS A 346 -0.95 -25.20 -13.23
C CYS A 346 -0.08 -25.67 -12.08
N ASP A 347 0.44 -24.74 -11.28
CA ASP A 347 1.42 -25.06 -10.25
C ASP A 347 0.77 -25.70 -9.01
N GLY A 348 -0.44 -25.27 -8.65
CA GLY A 348 -1.15 -25.73 -7.45
C GLY A 348 -1.94 -27.03 -7.62
N LEU A 349 -2.64 -27.16 -8.77
CA LEU A 349 -3.57 -28.25 -9.06
C LEU A 349 -3.08 -29.19 -10.17
N GLY A 350 -1.95 -28.88 -10.83
CA GLY A 350 -1.36 -29.73 -11.86
C GLY A 350 -2.11 -29.74 -13.20
N LEU A 351 -2.93 -28.72 -13.47
CA LEU A 351 -3.67 -28.59 -14.73
C LEU A 351 -2.75 -28.06 -15.85
N ALA A 352 -2.93 -28.56 -17.07
CA ALA A 352 -2.28 -27.96 -18.23
C ALA A 352 -2.87 -26.57 -18.51
N ALA A 353 -2.06 -25.64 -19.03
CA ALA A 353 -2.53 -24.30 -19.41
C ALA A 353 -3.64 -24.34 -20.47
N ASP A 354 -3.64 -25.40 -21.29
CA ASP A 354 -4.62 -25.71 -22.34
C ASP A 354 -5.53 -26.90 -21.95
N ASP A 355 -5.79 -27.12 -20.66
CA ASP A 355 -6.69 -28.19 -20.19
C ASP A 355 -8.01 -28.16 -20.97
N LYS A 356 -8.38 -29.30 -21.55
CA LYS A 356 -9.53 -29.44 -22.46
C LYS A 356 -10.87 -29.13 -21.81
N ARG A 357 -10.95 -29.10 -20.48
CA ARG A 357 -12.15 -28.68 -19.73
C ARG A 357 -12.33 -27.16 -19.74
N GLY A 358 -11.27 -26.41 -20.04
CA GLY A 358 -11.22 -24.95 -19.95
C GLY A 358 -10.97 -24.48 -18.52
N LEU A 359 -10.27 -23.35 -18.39
CA LEU A 359 -9.89 -22.73 -17.10
C LEU A 359 -10.77 -21.51 -16.74
N THR A 360 -11.79 -21.23 -17.55
CA THR A 360 -12.78 -20.17 -17.31
C THR A 360 -14.14 -20.54 -17.87
N VAL A 361 -15.20 -20.09 -17.20
CA VAL A 361 -16.59 -20.13 -17.72
C VAL A 361 -17.03 -18.77 -18.27
N THR A 362 -16.36 -17.69 -17.88
CA THR A 362 -16.70 -16.31 -18.27
C THR A 362 -15.84 -15.79 -19.42
N GLY A 363 -14.58 -16.22 -19.50
CA GLY A 363 -13.60 -15.75 -20.47
C GLY A 363 -12.55 -14.79 -19.89
N GLY A 364 -12.53 -14.54 -18.59
CA GLY A 364 -11.45 -13.81 -17.91
C GLY A 364 -11.45 -12.29 -18.05
N HIS A 365 -10.73 -11.61 -17.15
CA HIS A 365 -10.75 -10.14 -17.04
C HIS A 365 -10.31 -9.37 -18.29
N PRO A 366 -9.27 -9.80 -19.05
CA PRO A 366 -8.85 -9.06 -20.24
C PRO A 366 -9.91 -9.07 -21.35
N PHE A 367 -10.78 -10.07 -21.37
CA PHE A 367 -11.66 -10.37 -22.50
C PHE A 367 -13.15 -10.27 -22.16
N PHE A 368 -13.61 -10.86 -21.05
CA PHE A 368 -14.97 -10.69 -20.56
C PHE A 368 -15.21 -9.25 -20.06
N GLY A 369 -14.15 -8.60 -19.58
CA GLY A 369 -14.22 -7.36 -18.81
C GLY A 369 -14.05 -7.64 -17.32
N GLY A 370 -13.38 -6.72 -16.61
CA GLY A 370 -13.12 -6.85 -15.18
C GLY A 370 -13.89 -5.79 -14.40
N PRO A 371 -15.12 -6.05 -13.92
CA PRO A 371 -15.86 -5.13 -13.06
C PRO A 371 -15.26 -5.11 -11.66
N GLY A 372 -14.01 -4.66 -11.58
CA GLY A 372 -13.22 -4.46 -10.38
C GLY A 372 -13.30 -5.62 -9.40
N ASN A 373 -13.92 -5.32 -8.26
CA ASN A 373 -14.05 -6.26 -7.15
C ASN A 373 -15.17 -7.31 -7.37
N ASN A 374 -15.99 -7.17 -8.41
CA ASN A 374 -17.21 -7.95 -8.62
C ASN A 374 -17.13 -9.01 -9.74
N TYR A 375 -15.97 -9.20 -10.39
CA TYR A 375 -15.82 -10.19 -11.46
C TYR A 375 -16.31 -11.59 -11.05
N SER A 376 -15.90 -12.05 -9.88
CA SER A 376 -16.18 -13.42 -9.41
C SER A 376 -17.68 -13.68 -9.19
N THR A 377 -18.51 -12.63 -9.01
CA THR A 377 -19.98 -12.77 -8.97
C THR A 377 -20.53 -13.21 -10.33
N HIS A 378 -19.99 -12.68 -11.43
CA HIS A 378 -20.35 -13.14 -12.78
C HIS A 378 -19.89 -14.59 -12.98
N ALA A 379 -18.69 -14.95 -12.52
CA ALA A 379 -18.18 -16.31 -12.61
C ALA A 379 -19.08 -17.33 -11.90
N VAL A 380 -19.54 -17.01 -10.68
CA VAL A 380 -20.48 -17.84 -9.93
C VAL A 380 -21.83 -17.93 -10.66
N ALA A 381 -22.37 -16.81 -11.16
CA ALA A 381 -23.64 -16.80 -11.89
C ALA A 381 -23.60 -17.73 -13.11
N THR A 382 -22.56 -17.60 -13.95
CA THR A 382 -22.37 -18.46 -15.12
C THR A 382 -22.12 -19.92 -14.74
N MET A 383 -21.41 -20.18 -13.65
CA MET A 383 -21.19 -21.54 -13.13
C MET A 383 -22.50 -22.19 -12.70
N VAL A 384 -23.35 -21.47 -11.98
CA VAL A 384 -24.67 -21.94 -11.54
C VAL A 384 -25.53 -22.32 -12.74
N GLU A 385 -25.58 -21.50 -13.78
CA GLU A 385 -26.32 -21.81 -15.01
C GLU A 385 -25.81 -23.08 -15.70
N LYS A 386 -24.50 -23.26 -15.80
CA LYS A 386 -23.89 -24.47 -16.38
C LYS A 386 -24.21 -25.72 -15.57
N LEU A 387 -24.12 -25.65 -14.24
CA LEU A 387 -24.42 -26.76 -13.34
C LEU A 387 -25.88 -27.18 -13.39
N ARG A 388 -26.82 -26.22 -13.47
CA ARG A 388 -28.25 -26.51 -13.64
C ARG A 388 -28.54 -27.22 -14.96
N ARG A 389 -27.85 -26.84 -16.05
CA ARG A 389 -27.95 -27.51 -17.37
C ARG A 389 -27.25 -28.86 -17.42
N SER A 390 -26.44 -29.21 -16.42
CA SER A 390 -25.73 -30.48 -16.35
C SER A 390 -25.68 -30.98 -14.92
N PRO A 391 -26.84 -31.44 -14.39
CA PRO A 391 -26.96 -31.82 -13.00
C PRO A 391 -25.95 -32.91 -12.61
N GLY A 392 -25.47 -32.86 -11.36
CA GLY A 392 -24.54 -33.84 -10.84
C GLY A 392 -23.06 -33.53 -11.08
N GLN A 393 -22.73 -32.57 -11.93
CA GLN A 393 -21.35 -32.14 -12.19
C GLN A 393 -20.84 -31.18 -11.10
N TYR A 394 -19.52 -30.94 -11.09
CA TYR A 394 -18.87 -30.00 -10.16
C TYR A 394 -18.23 -28.83 -10.89
N GLY A 395 -18.38 -27.64 -10.31
CA GLY A 395 -17.76 -26.40 -10.73
C GLY A 395 -16.78 -25.90 -9.68
N PHE A 396 -15.67 -25.31 -10.11
CA PHE A 396 -14.66 -24.67 -9.27
C PHE A 396 -14.62 -23.17 -9.56
N ILE A 397 -14.72 -22.35 -8.53
CA ILE A 397 -14.48 -20.90 -8.60
C ILE A 397 -13.30 -20.57 -7.71
N GLY A 398 -12.29 -19.93 -8.27
CA GLY A 398 -11.18 -19.33 -7.53
C GLY A 398 -11.17 -17.83 -7.71
N ALA A 399 -11.31 -17.07 -6.62
CA ALA A 399 -11.42 -15.63 -6.60
C ALA A 399 -10.19 -15.01 -5.92
N ASN A 400 -9.50 -14.10 -6.62
CA ASN A 400 -8.23 -13.52 -6.17
C ASN A 400 -8.36 -12.04 -5.81
N GLY A 401 -7.77 -11.64 -4.68
CA GLY A 401 -7.70 -10.27 -4.21
C GLY A 401 -6.27 -9.74 -4.04
N GLY A 402 -6.06 -8.47 -4.35
CA GLY A 402 -4.75 -7.82 -4.24
C GLY A 402 -3.76 -8.31 -5.30
N VAL A 403 -2.53 -8.62 -4.90
CA VAL A 403 -1.44 -9.12 -5.77
C VAL A 403 -1.14 -10.57 -5.39
N LEU A 404 -2.09 -11.48 -5.68
CA LEU A 404 -2.14 -12.81 -5.04
C LEU A 404 -2.14 -12.72 -3.51
N SER A 405 -2.74 -11.67 -2.94
CA SER A 405 -2.69 -11.42 -1.50
C SER A 405 -3.77 -12.18 -0.73
N LYS A 406 -4.89 -12.48 -1.40
CA LYS A 406 -6.05 -13.16 -0.82
C LYS A 406 -6.62 -14.10 -1.87
N TYR A 407 -7.06 -15.27 -1.46
CA TYR A 407 -7.68 -16.23 -2.36
C TYR A 407 -8.85 -16.93 -1.68
N SER A 408 -10.00 -16.86 -2.33
CA SER A 408 -11.26 -17.45 -1.87
C SER A 408 -11.74 -18.45 -2.89
N VAL A 409 -12.13 -19.65 -2.44
CA VAL A 409 -12.50 -20.75 -3.32
C VAL A 409 -13.89 -21.27 -2.97
N GLY A 410 -14.66 -21.65 -4.00
CA GLY A 410 -15.94 -22.33 -3.87
C GLY A 410 -16.07 -23.50 -4.84
N ILE A 411 -16.53 -24.65 -4.34
CA ILE A 411 -16.89 -25.83 -5.12
C ILE A 411 -18.41 -25.94 -5.17
N TYR A 412 -18.98 -25.97 -6.37
CA TYR A 412 -20.42 -25.90 -6.58
C TYR A 412 -20.95 -27.14 -7.29
N SER A 413 -22.15 -27.59 -6.92
CA SER A 413 -22.87 -28.66 -7.62
C SER A 413 -24.37 -28.62 -7.33
N THR A 414 -25.18 -29.18 -8.22
CA THR A 414 -26.61 -29.45 -7.95
C THR A 414 -26.81 -30.71 -7.11
N GLN A 415 -25.76 -31.52 -6.87
CA GLN A 415 -25.88 -32.68 -5.98
C GLN A 415 -26.25 -32.21 -4.57
N PRO A 416 -27.32 -32.73 -3.97
CA PRO A 416 -27.67 -32.38 -2.60
C PRO A 416 -26.57 -32.82 -1.61
N LYS A 417 -26.11 -31.91 -0.75
CA LYS A 417 -25.10 -32.19 0.28
C LYS A 417 -25.43 -31.40 1.55
N ASN A 418 -25.36 -32.05 2.72
CA ASN A 418 -25.54 -31.38 3.99
C ASN A 418 -24.43 -30.36 4.25
N TRP A 419 -24.81 -29.21 4.82
CA TRP A 419 -23.87 -28.15 5.17
C TRP A 419 -22.85 -28.62 6.20
N LYS A 420 -21.59 -28.23 5.97
CA LYS A 420 -20.51 -28.37 6.93
C LYS A 420 -19.65 -27.11 6.86
N THR A 421 -19.49 -26.45 8.00
CA THR A 421 -18.61 -25.28 8.11
C THR A 421 -17.15 -25.71 7.92
N PHE A 422 -16.37 -24.87 7.25
CA PHE A 422 -14.94 -25.07 7.03
C PHE A 422 -14.16 -24.00 7.78
N ASP A 423 -13.28 -24.43 8.69
CA ASP A 423 -12.43 -23.52 9.45
C ASP A 423 -11.08 -23.33 8.76
N SER A 424 -10.88 -22.17 8.13
CA SER A 424 -9.62 -21.84 7.44
C SER A 424 -8.51 -21.35 8.39
N ARG A 425 -8.78 -21.14 9.69
CA ARG A 425 -7.83 -20.53 10.63
C ARG A 425 -6.54 -21.33 10.81
N VAL A 426 -6.66 -22.66 10.89
CA VAL A 426 -5.49 -23.55 11.04
C VAL A 426 -4.54 -23.43 9.85
N LEU A 427 -5.09 -23.36 8.63
CA LEU A 427 -4.31 -23.16 7.41
C LEU A 427 -3.74 -21.74 7.32
N GLN A 428 -4.47 -20.74 7.81
CA GLN A 428 -3.97 -19.36 7.87
C GLN A 428 -2.79 -19.24 8.83
N GLU A 429 -2.84 -19.88 10.00
CA GLU A 429 -1.73 -19.92 10.95
C GLU A 429 -0.49 -20.58 10.35
N GLU A 430 -0.65 -21.62 9.52
CA GLU A 430 0.46 -22.23 8.78
C GLU A 430 1.13 -21.22 7.83
N ILE A 431 0.34 -20.44 7.08
CA ILE A 431 0.84 -19.41 6.15
C ILE A 431 1.53 -18.28 6.91
N ASP A 432 0.94 -17.79 8.00
CA ASP A 432 1.47 -16.70 8.80
C ASP A 432 2.84 -17.07 9.42
N ASN A 433 3.06 -18.36 9.69
CA ASN A 433 4.31 -18.90 10.23
C ASN A 433 5.35 -19.29 9.17
N LEU A 434 5.05 -19.14 7.87
CA LEU A 434 6.04 -19.39 6.82
C LEU A 434 7.25 -18.46 6.98
N PRO A 435 8.48 -18.96 6.72
CA PRO A 435 9.69 -18.14 6.83
C PRO A 435 9.63 -16.90 5.93
N ALA A 436 9.95 -15.73 6.50
CA ALA A 436 10.09 -14.49 5.77
C ALA A 436 11.56 -14.10 5.63
N PRO A 437 11.99 -13.53 4.49
CA PRO A 437 13.34 -13.03 4.35
C PRO A 437 13.56 -11.75 5.16
N GLU A 438 14.78 -11.54 5.64
CA GLU A 438 15.20 -10.25 6.18
C GLU A 438 15.05 -9.15 5.12
N LEU A 439 14.47 -8.01 5.49
CA LEU A 439 14.29 -6.87 4.60
C LEU A 439 15.32 -5.78 4.89
N CYS A 440 16.00 -5.30 3.85
CA CYS A 440 16.87 -4.13 3.94
C CYS A 440 16.19 -2.93 3.27
N MET A 441 15.73 -1.99 4.09
CA MET A 441 15.01 -0.80 3.62
C MET A 441 15.94 0.22 2.97
N GLU A 442 17.19 0.28 3.43
CA GLU A 442 18.26 1.17 2.96
C GLU A 442 19.48 0.34 2.48
N PRO A 443 19.34 -0.40 1.37
CA PRO A 443 20.40 -1.21 0.80
C PRO A 443 21.53 -0.34 0.24
N GLU A 444 22.76 -0.81 0.43
CA GLU A 444 23.97 -0.20 -0.12
C GLU A 444 24.92 -1.32 -0.58
N GLY A 445 25.50 -1.17 -1.78
CA GLY A 445 26.52 -2.05 -2.33
C GLY A 445 26.00 -3.04 -3.37
N PRO A 446 26.74 -4.15 -3.63
CA PRO A 446 26.37 -5.12 -4.64
C PRO A 446 25.24 -6.06 -4.18
N GLY A 447 24.41 -6.46 -5.14
CA GLY A 447 23.31 -7.40 -4.95
C GLY A 447 22.95 -8.13 -6.24
N THR A 448 22.03 -9.10 -6.13
CA THR A 448 21.56 -9.91 -7.25
C THR A 448 20.06 -9.71 -7.45
N ILE A 449 19.61 -9.60 -8.70
CA ILE A 449 18.18 -9.49 -9.02
C ILE A 449 17.48 -10.84 -8.75
N GLU A 450 16.50 -10.85 -7.85
CA GLU A 450 15.62 -11.99 -7.57
C GLU A 450 14.41 -11.98 -8.54
N THR A 451 13.83 -10.80 -8.78
CA THR A 451 12.83 -10.58 -9.83
C THR A 451 12.76 -9.11 -10.24
N TYR A 452 12.09 -8.82 -11.36
CA TYR A 452 12.02 -7.49 -11.94
C TYR A 452 10.74 -7.26 -12.75
N THR A 453 10.47 -5.99 -13.03
CA THR A 453 9.53 -5.57 -14.08
C THR A 453 10.01 -4.24 -14.65
N THR A 454 9.79 -4.01 -15.95
CA THR A 454 9.98 -2.72 -16.59
C THR A 454 8.61 -2.14 -16.95
N VAL A 455 8.34 -0.93 -16.49
CA VAL A 455 7.07 -0.24 -16.72
C VAL A 455 7.16 0.60 -17.99
N TYR A 456 6.08 0.60 -18.78
CA TYR A 456 6.01 1.30 -20.05
C TYR A 456 4.96 2.41 -20.01
N GLU A 457 5.33 3.58 -20.51
CA GLU A 457 4.44 4.73 -20.69
C GLU A 457 4.22 4.97 -22.17
N LYS A 458 2.95 4.93 -22.61
CA LYS A 458 2.59 5.02 -24.04
C LYS A 458 3.37 4.02 -24.93
N GLY A 459 3.71 2.85 -24.37
CA GLY A 459 4.45 1.79 -25.06
C GLY A 459 5.97 1.96 -25.08
N GLN A 460 6.51 3.02 -24.49
CA GLN A 460 7.95 3.24 -24.35
C GLN A 460 8.42 2.86 -22.93
N PRO A 461 9.58 2.21 -22.78
CA PRO A 461 10.09 1.84 -21.47
C PRO A 461 10.41 3.11 -20.66
N ALA A 462 9.81 3.22 -19.48
CA ALA A 462 9.92 4.40 -18.63
C ALA A 462 10.90 4.18 -17.47
N TYR A 463 10.72 3.11 -16.70
CA TYR A 463 11.58 2.76 -15.57
C TYR A 463 11.49 1.27 -15.26
N SER A 464 12.47 0.74 -14.54
CA SER A 464 12.45 -0.65 -14.06
C SER A 464 12.41 -0.70 -12.54
N ILE A 465 11.74 -1.73 -12.01
CA ILE A 465 11.64 -2.06 -10.60
C ILE A 465 12.29 -3.43 -10.42
N VAL A 466 13.13 -3.58 -9.40
CA VAL A 466 13.76 -4.85 -9.05
C VAL A 466 13.51 -5.18 -7.59
N VAL A 467 13.24 -6.45 -7.32
CA VAL A 467 13.47 -7.06 -6.00
C VAL A 467 14.82 -7.76 -6.09
N GLY A 468 15.73 -7.41 -5.18
CA GLY A 468 17.08 -7.95 -5.16
C GLY A 468 17.47 -8.52 -3.81
N ARG A 469 18.60 -9.21 -3.78
CA ARG A 469 19.24 -9.80 -2.59
C ARG A 469 20.64 -9.22 -2.42
N LEU A 470 20.94 -8.66 -1.25
CA LEU A 470 22.28 -8.14 -0.97
C LEU A 470 23.30 -9.28 -0.87
N GLU A 471 24.47 -9.12 -1.49
CA GLU A 471 25.53 -10.14 -1.43
C GLU A 471 26.04 -10.38 -0.01
N LYS A 472 26.04 -9.34 0.84
CA LYS A 472 26.64 -9.39 2.18
C LYS A 472 25.88 -10.25 3.19
N ASN A 473 24.55 -10.33 3.08
CA ASN A 473 23.70 -10.98 4.08
C ASN A 473 22.43 -11.64 3.51
N GLY A 474 22.21 -11.59 2.19
CA GLY A 474 21.01 -12.16 1.56
C GLY A 474 19.71 -11.40 1.86
N ALA A 475 19.77 -10.23 2.51
CA ALA A 475 18.59 -9.44 2.81
C ALA A 475 17.93 -8.96 1.50
N ARG A 476 16.60 -9.06 1.45
CA ARG A 476 15.80 -8.63 0.29
C ARG A 476 15.65 -7.12 0.31
N PHE A 477 15.74 -6.50 -0.86
CA PHE A 477 15.51 -5.08 -1.04
C PHE A 477 14.66 -4.81 -2.29
N LEU A 478 13.99 -3.66 -2.29
CA LEU A 478 13.28 -3.11 -3.45
C LEU A 478 14.05 -1.90 -3.96
N ALA A 479 14.23 -1.78 -5.26
CA ALA A 479 14.88 -0.64 -5.89
C ALA A 479 14.26 -0.33 -7.27
N THR A 480 14.42 0.91 -7.72
CA THR A 480 14.01 1.34 -9.08
C THR A 480 15.18 1.94 -9.84
N THR A 481 15.06 2.05 -11.16
CA THR A 481 15.96 2.91 -11.92
C THR A 481 15.74 4.38 -11.54
N GLN A 482 16.75 5.22 -11.80
CA GLN A 482 16.59 6.67 -11.73
C GLN A 482 15.75 7.14 -12.94
N ASP A 483 14.94 8.17 -12.76
CA ASP A 483 13.90 8.56 -13.74
C ASP A 483 14.46 8.91 -15.13
N ASP A 484 15.67 9.47 -15.20
CA ASP A 484 16.33 9.83 -16.47
C ASP A 484 17.41 8.83 -16.92
N ASP A 485 17.58 7.70 -16.20
CA ASP A 485 18.63 6.73 -16.47
C ASP A 485 18.23 5.70 -17.55
N ARG A 486 18.21 6.17 -18.80
CA ARG A 486 17.88 5.33 -19.96
C ARG A 486 18.86 4.19 -20.20
N ASP A 487 20.11 4.32 -19.77
CA ASP A 487 21.14 3.31 -20.00
C ASP A 487 20.85 2.05 -19.16
N THR A 488 20.54 2.21 -17.87
CA THR A 488 20.15 1.06 -17.03
C THR A 488 18.84 0.44 -17.49
N VAL A 489 17.85 1.27 -17.88
CA VAL A 489 16.58 0.76 -18.42
C VAL A 489 16.81 -0.01 -19.73
N GLY A 490 17.59 0.52 -20.66
CA GLY A 490 17.96 -0.15 -21.90
C GLY A 490 18.64 -1.49 -21.62
N ARG A 491 19.57 -1.51 -20.65
CA ARG A 491 20.25 -2.74 -20.27
C ARG A 491 19.30 -3.80 -19.71
N MET A 492 18.29 -3.43 -18.92
CA MET A 492 17.24 -4.35 -18.45
C MET A 492 16.49 -5.03 -19.60
N LEU A 493 16.41 -4.39 -20.77
CA LEU A 493 15.73 -4.92 -21.94
C LEU A 493 16.65 -5.79 -22.80
N GLU A 494 17.93 -5.42 -22.92
CA GLU A 494 18.93 -6.13 -23.73
C GLU A 494 19.32 -7.51 -23.19
N VAL A 495 19.36 -7.67 -21.87
CA VAL A 495 19.73 -8.93 -21.21
C VAL A 495 18.53 -9.56 -20.52
N ASP A 496 18.66 -10.83 -20.12
CA ASP A 496 17.79 -11.38 -19.08
C ASP A 496 18.35 -10.98 -17.71
N PRO A 497 17.70 -10.07 -16.97
CA PRO A 497 18.26 -9.51 -15.75
C PRO A 497 18.12 -10.44 -14.55
N LEU A 498 17.35 -11.54 -14.64
CA LEU A 498 17.22 -12.48 -13.53
C LEU A 498 18.58 -13.08 -13.14
N GLY A 499 18.90 -13.05 -11.85
CA GLY A 499 20.19 -13.51 -11.35
C GLY A 499 21.38 -12.63 -11.71
N SER A 500 21.17 -11.51 -12.42
CA SER A 500 22.25 -10.58 -12.74
C SER A 500 22.69 -9.80 -11.50
N ARG A 501 23.99 -9.56 -11.42
CA ARG A 501 24.61 -8.69 -10.42
C ARG A 501 24.31 -7.23 -10.73
N ILE A 502 23.92 -6.48 -9.71
CA ILE A 502 23.63 -5.04 -9.75
C ILE A 502 24.27 -4.34 -8.55
N PHE A 503 24.34 -3.01 -8.61
CA PHE A 503 24.78 -2.15 -7.52
C PHE A 503 23.61 -1.27 -7.11
N VAL A 504 23.32 -1.26 -5.81
CA VAL A 504 22.20 -0.52 -5.22
C VAL A 504 22.70 0.52 -4.23
N THR A 505 22.02 1.66 -4.20
CA THR A 505 22.19 2.68 -3.16
C THR A 505 20.83 3.19 -2.70
N SER A 506 20.74 3.59 -1.44
CA SER A 506 19.53 4.17 -0.89
C SER A 506 19.58 5.69 -1.01
N THR A 507 18.49 6.32 -1.47
CA THR A 507 18.36 7.77 -1.58
C THR A 507 17.13 8.27 -0.82
N ALA A 508 17.00 9.59 -0.65
CA ALA A 508 15.79 10.20 -0.08
C ALA A 508 14.52 9.86 -0.88
N HIS A 509 14.66 9.52 -2.17
CA HIS A 509 13.56 9.19 -3.08
C HIS A 509 13.39 7.67 -3.26
N GLY A 510 13.88 6.88 -2.30
CA GLY A 510 13.95 5.42 -2.38
C GLY A 510 15.26 4.93 -3.00
N ASN A 511 15.38 3.62 -3.12
CA ASN A 511 16.57 2.93 -3.54
C ASN A 511 16.69 2.92 -5.05
N ARG A 512 17.94 3.01 -5.51
CA ARG A 512 18.32 3.11 -6.91
C ARG A 512 19.32 2.04 -7.25
N PHE A 513 19.19 1.44 -8.42
CA PHE A 513 20.13 0.42 -8.87
C PHE A 513 20.65 0.70 -10.28
N THR A 514 21.83 0.15 -10.57
CA THR A 514 22.43 0.12 -11.90
C THR A 514 23.21 -1.19 -12.08
N PHE A 515 23.65 -1.50 -13.31
CA PHE A 515 24.49 -2.67 -13.57
C PHE A 515 25.99 -2.46 -13.30
N SER A 516 26.42 -1.24 -12.93
CA SER A 516 27.83 -0.97 -12.60
C SER A 516 27.98 0.11 -11.53
N GLU A 517 28.93 -0.10 -10.61
CA GLU A 517 29.25 0.89 -9.59
C GLU A 517 29.63 2.25 -10.19
N GLN A 518 30.32 2.25 -11.34
CA GLN A 518 30.67 3.47 -12.05
C GLN A 518 29.44 4.27 -12.48
N ARG A 519 28.42 3.63 -13.06
CA ARG A 519 27.17 4.31 -13.44
C ARG A 519 26.43 4.81 -12.21
N LEU A 520 26.39 4.03 -11.14
CA LEU A 520 25.80 4.45 -9.88
C LEU A 520 26.48 5.72 -9.34
N ALA A 521 27.81 5.77 -9.34
CA ALA A 521 28.58 6.93 -8.92
C ALA A 521 28.42 8.16 -9.83
N GLN A 522 28.16 7.96 -11.13
CA GLN A 522 27.84 9.05 -12.07
C GLN A 522 26.45 9.67 -11.80
N LEU A 523 25.46 8.83 -11.51
CA LEU A 523 24.09 9.28 -11.23
C LEU A 523 23.95 9.91 -9.84
N PHE A 524 24.71 9.37 -8.87
CA PHE A 524 24.68 9.79 -7.48
C PHE A 524 26.10 10.15 -7.02
N PRO A 525 26.70 11.21 -7.60
CA PRO A 525 28.03 11.64 -7.19
C PRO A 525 28.00 12.03 -5.71
N LYS A 526 29.01 11.59 -4.96
CA LYS A 526 29.20 12.04 -3.57
C LYS A 526 29.53 13.54 -3.60
N CYS A 527 28.55 14.37 -3.30
CA CYS A 527 28.77 15.80 -3.17
C CYS A 527 29.52 16.06 -1.86
N PRO A 528 30.64 16.81 -1.87
CA PRO A 528 31.26 17.20 -0.62
C PRO A 528 30.26 18.03 0.20
N PRO A 529 30.18 17.81 1.52
CA PRO A 529 29.29 18.55 2.41
C PRO A 529 29.84 19.98 2.59
N VAL A 530 29.53 20.86 1.64
CA VAL A 530 29.93 22.27 1.65
C VAL A 530 28.70 23.17 1.57
N PHE A 531 28.81 24.37 2.14
CA PHE A 531 27.74 25.36 2.05
C PHE A 531 27.56 25.82 0.60
N ARG A 532 26.30 25.92 0.15
CA ARG A 532 25.94 26.54 -1.12
C ARG A 532 26.05 28.06 -1.03
N GLU A 533 26.28 28.72 -2.17
CA GLU A 533 26.29 30.19 -2.25
C GLU A 533 24.92 30.79 -1.92
N GLN A 534 23.85 30.09 -2.30
CA GLN A 534 22.47 30.52 -2.07
C GLN A 534 21.58 29.32 -1.73
N TYR A 535 20.58 29.58 -0.90
CA TYR A 535 19.50 28.67 -0.53
C TYR A 535 18.17 29.37 -0.80
N GLU A 536 17.16 28.64 -1.22
CA GLU A 536 15.84 29.17 -1.57
C GLU A 536 14.94 29.30 -0.34
N PHE A 537 14.99 28.32 0.57
CA PHE A 537 14.07 28.20 1.70
C PHE A 537 14.76 28.39 3.06
N CYS A 538 16.07 28.59 3.07
CA CYS A 538 16.86 28.79 4.28
C CYS A 538 17.78 30.01 4.13
N LEU A 539 18.14 30.63 5.25
CA LEU A 539 19.25 31.59 5.31
C LEU A 539 20.34 31.02 6.21
N VAL A 540 21.60 31.20 5.81
CA VAL A 540 22.76 30.71 6.55
C VAL A 540 23.73 31.86 6.79
N GLU A 541 24.11 32.08 8.04
CA GLU A 541 25.09 33.09 8.43
C GLU A 541 26.20 32.44 9.27
N ARG A 542 27.46 32.75 8.95
CA ARG A 542 28.64 32.27 9.70
C ARG A 542 29.21 33.42 10.52
N LYS A 543 29.35 33.21 11.83
CA LYS A 543 29.92 34.18 12.79
C LYS A 543 31.04 33.54 13.58
N GLY A 544 32.25 33.56 13.00
CA GLY A 544 33.38 32.81 13.55
C GLY A 544 33.04 31.32 13.62
N HIS A 545 33.07 30.76 14.84
CA HIS A 545 32.76 29.35 15.10
C HIS A 545 31.26 29.04 15.25
N LEU A 546 30.38 30.03 15.06
CA LEU A 546 28.92 29.89 15.14
C LEU A 546 28.29 29.84 13.73
N LEU A 547 27.38 28.88 13.53
CA LEU A 547 26.48 28.82 12.40
C LEU A 547 25.07 29.25 12.81
N GLU A 548 24.45 30.17 12.09
CA GLU A 548 23.04 30.50 12.25
C GLU A 548 22.26 30.05 11.01
N VAL A 549 21.21 29.27 11.23
CA VAL A 549 20.33 28.72 10.20
C VAL A 549 18.92 29.23 10.44
N THR A 550 18.34 29.93 9.46
CA THR A 550 16.97 30.44 9.54
C THR A 550 16.11 29.73 8.51
N ILE A 551 15.04 29.07 8.94
CA ILE A 551 13.99 28.56 8.04
C ILE A 551 13.25 29.77 7.47
N ASN A 552 13.29 29.98 6.17
CA ASN A 552 12.83 31.20 5.51
C ASN A 552 11.62 30.93 4.59
N ARG A 553 10.49 30.59 5.21
CA ARG A 553 9.17 30.46 4.55
C ARG A 553 8.07 31.13 5.38
N PRO A 554 8.21 32.41 5.77
CA PRO A 554 7.32 33.06 6.72
C PRO A 554 5.85 33.08 6.26
N GLU A 555 5.61 33.18 4.94
CA GLU A 555 4.28 33.13 4.32
C GLU A 555 3.56 31.79 4.53
N ALA A 556 4.31 30.72 4.78
CA ALA A 556 3.82 29.39 5.11
C ALA A 556 4.09 29.02 6.58
N ARG A 557 4.30 30.02 7.45
CA ARG A 557 4.66 29.85 8.88
C ARG A 557 5.85 28.91 9.09
N ASN A 558 6.83 29.00 8.19
CA ASN A 558 8.04 28.18 8.21
C ASN A 558 7.75 26.66 8.23
N SER A 559 6.61 26.23 7.71
CA SER A 559 6.33 24.81 7.47
C SER A 559 7.32 24.25 6.45
N LEU A 560 7.61 22.95 6.49
CA LEU A 560 8.59 22.32 5.60
C LEU A 560 7.91 21.38 4.60
N HIS A 561 8.11 21.68 3.33
CA HIS A 561 7.91 20.75 2.21
C HIS A 561 9.23 20.03 1.90
N PRO A 562 9.26 18.99 1.04
CA PRO A 562 10.45 18.15 0.84
C PRO A 562 11.74 18.91 0.50
N MET A 563 11.69 19.86 -0.44
CA MET A 563 12.86 20.65 -0.86
C MET A 563 13.50 21.47 0.28
N ALA A 564 12.70 21.99 1.21
CA ALA A 564 13.19 22.72 2.38
C ALA A 564 13.85 21.78 3.40
N ASN A 565 13.37 20.53 3.51
CA ASN A 565 14.05 19.52 4.32
C ASN A 565 15.41 19.15 3.73
N ASP A 566 15.52 19.04 2.39
CA ASP A 566 16.78 18.74 1.72
C ASP A 566 17.81 19.88 1.87
N GLU A 567 17.38 21.15 1.82
CA GLU A 567 18.27 22.27 2.10
C GLU A 567 18.81 22.22 3.54
N LEU A 568 17.93 22.02 4.53
CA LEU A 568 18.37 21.89 5.92
C LEU A 568 19.30 20.68 6.12
N ALA A 569 19.02 19.56 5.45
CA ALA A 569 19.91 18.41 5.46
C ALA A 569 21.31 18.76 4.94
N ALA A 570 21.40 19.41 3.77
CA ALA A 570 22.67 19.84 3.19
C ALA A 570 23.41 20.86 4.08
N ILE A 571 22.69 21.80 4.69
CA ILE A 571 23.26 22.80 5.61
C ILE A 571 23.87 22.11 6.83
N PHE A 572 23.17 21.15 7.43
CA PHE A 572 23.70 20.44 8.60
C PHE A 572 24.76 19.39 8.24
N ASP A 573 24.78 18.88 7.01
CA ASP A 573 25.91 18.07 6.51
C ASP A 573 27.18 18.93 6.42
N ALA A 574 27.07 20.12 5.80
CA ALA A 574 28.17 21.08 5.72
C ALA A 574 28.61 21.57 7.10
N TYR A 575 27.65 21.81 8.00
CA TYR A 575 27.95 22.08 9.40
C TYR A 575 28.80 20.96 9.99
N GLU A 576 28.34 19.71 10.00
CA GLU A 576 29.06 18.60 10.64
C GLU A 576 30.46 18.38 10.07
N ALA A 577 30.66 18.59 8.76
CA ALA A 577 31.95 18.40 8.10
C ALA A 577 32.96 19.54 8.33
N ASP A 578 32.49 20.76 8.61
CA ASP A 578 33.36 21.92 8.78
C ASP A 578 33.94 21.99 10.20
N THR A 579 35.25 21.82 10.33
CA THR A 579 35.95 21.82 11.64
C THR A 579 36.06 23.20 12.28
N ASP A 580 35.81 24.28 11.53
CA ASP A 580 35.83 25.64 12.07
C ASP A 580 34.48 26.03 12.67
N LEU A 581 33.41 25.26 12.45
CA LEU A 581 32.12 25.48 13.11
C LEU A 581 31.96 24.57 14.32
N TRP A 582 31.62 25.14 15.46
CA TRP A 582 31.54 24.41 16.74
C TRP A 582 30.12 24.39 17.32
N VAL A 583 29.30 25.42 17.04
CA VAL A 583 27.92 25.52 17.51
C VAL A 583 27.02 25.97 16.36
N ALA A 584 25.79 25.45 16.30
CA ALA A 584 24.77 25.93 15.39
C ALA A 584 23.53 26.43 16.14
N ILE A 585 22.85 27.45 15.62
CA ILE A 585 21.52 27.89 16.02
C ILE A 585 20.57 27.68 14.84
N ILE A 586 19.39 27.14 15.10
CA ILE A 586 18.27 27.11 14.13
C ILE A 586 17.11 27.98 14.63
N THR A 587 16.53 28.78 13.75
CA THR A 587 15.34 29.63 14.04
C THR A 587 14.41 29.72 12.82
N GLY A 588 13.23 30.33 12.97
CA GLY A 588 12.32 30.63 11.86
C GLY A 588 12.35 32.10 11.45
N ALA A 589 12.17 32.41 10.18
CA ALA A 589 12.05 33.79 9.72
C ALA A 589 10.75 34.44 10.23
N GLY A 590 10.82 35.72 10.58
CA GLY A 590 9.70 36.48 11.13
C GLY A 590 9.49 36.27 12.63
N THR A 591 8.28 36.54 13.13
CA THR A 591 7.93 36.45 14.56
C THR A 591 6.73 35.54 14.84
N GLU A 592 6.08 35.00 13.79
CA GLU A 592 4.88 34.17 13.99
C GLU A 592 5.24 32.73 14.36
N ALA A 593 6.24 32.14 13.71
CA ALA A 593 6.52 30.72 13.81
C ALA A 593 8.01 30.42 13.72
N PHE A 594 8.48 29.57 14.63
CA PHE A 594 9.72 28.83 14.43
C PHE A 594 9.57 27.85 13.27
N CYS A 595 8.57 26.97 13.36
CA CYS A 595 8.19 26.03 12.31
C CYS A 595 6.80 25.46 12.60
N ALA A 596 5.88 25.56 11.64
CA ALA A 596 4.53 25.00 11.76
C ALA A 596 4.45 23.48 11.45
N GLY A 597 5.59 22.81 11.24
CA GLY A 597 5.66 21.39 10.93
C GLY A 597 5.57 21.09 9.44
N ALA A 598 5.05 19.91 9.08
CA ALA A 598 4.94 19.50 7.68
C ALA A 598 3.95 20.40 6.91
N ASP A 599 4.29 20.75 5.67
CA ASP A 599 3.42 21.55 4.80
C ASP A 599 2.21 20.71 4.33
N LEU A 600 1.10 20.80 5.08
CA LEU A 600 -0.11 20.02 4.80
C LEU A 600 -0.77 20.41 3.46
N LYS A 601 -0.58 21.65 2.99
CA LYS A 601 -1.07 22.08 1.67
C LYS A 601 -0.30 21.37 0.56
N TYR A 602 1.03 21.26 0.71
CA TYR A 602 1.86 20.47 -0.20
C TYR A 602 1.44 19.00 -0.18
N ASN A 603 1.24 18.40 1.00
CA ASN A 603 0.82 16.99 1.11
C ASN A 603 -0.56 16.73 0.48
N ALA A 604 -1.51 17.65 0.65
CA ALA A 604 -2.84 17.54 0.05
C ALA A 604 -2.85 17.74 -1.47
N SER A 605 -1.78 18.30 -2.06
CA SER A 605 -1.71 18.58 -3.51
C SER A 605 -1.52 17.34 -4.39
N GLY A 606 -1.21 16.18 -3.80
CA GLY A 606 -0.92 14.95 -4.53
C GLY A 606 0.47 14.90 -5.18
N LYS A 607 1.29 15.93 -5.00
CA LYS A 607 2.71 15.94 -5.41
C LYS A 607 3.51 14.88 -4.66
N SER A 608 4.65 14.47 -5.24
CA SER A 608 5.58 13.55 -4.60
C SER A 608 6.10 14.14 -3.28
N SER A 609 6.14 13.32 -2.24
CA SER A 609 6.58 13.68 -0.90
C SER A 609 7.68 12.72 -0.45
N TRP A 610 8.77 13.28 0.10
CA TRP A 610 9.93 12.54 0.59
C TRP A 610 10.56 13.25 1.79
N LEU A 611 11.46 12.55 2.49
CA LEU A 611 12.30 13.10 3.55
C LEU A 611 13.75 12.69 3.31
N PRO A 612 14.73 13.56 3.63
CA PRO A 612 16.13 13.17 3.62
C PRO A 612 16.39 12.10 4.69
N LYS A 613 17.43 11.27 4.49
CA LYS A 613 17.82 10.21 5.46
C LYS A 613 18.07 10.76 6.87
N THR A 614 18.50 12.03 6.96
CA THR A 614 18.75 12.76 8.21
C THR A 614 17.47 13.22 8.92
N GLY A 615 16.29 12.95 8.36
CA GLY A 615 14.99 13.20 8.96
C GLY A 615 14.42 14.60 8.71
N PHE A 616 13.27 14.89 9.32
CA PHE A 616 12.59 16.18 9.21
C PHE A 616 13.49 17.31 9.72
N GLY A 617 13.48 18.45 9.03
CA GLY A 617 14.36 19.58 9.29
C GLY A 617 15.86 19.28 9.16
N GLY A 618 16.23 18.16 8.53
CA GLY A 618 17.63 17.72 8.41
C GLY A 618 18.27 17.25 9.73
N LEU A 619 17.49 17.13 10.82
CA LEU A 619 18.00 16.92 12.18
C LEU A 619 17.42 15.68 12.87
N THR A 620 16.14 15.34 12.64
CA THR A 620 15.45 14.40 13.53
C THR A 620 15.97 12.96 13.50
N ASN A 621 16.66 12.55 12.44
CA ASN A 621 17.35 11.26 12.33
C ASN A 621 18.87 11.41 12.21
N ARG A 622 19.40 12.64 12.33
CA ARG A 622 20.83 12.93 12.18
C ARG A 622 21.61 12.45 13.40
N VAL A 623 22.65 11.66 13.16
CA VAL A 623 23.73 11.48 14.13
C VAL A 623 24.60 12.73 14.07
N ARG A 624 24.68 13.46 15.17
CA ARG A 624 25.46 14.70 15.27
C ARG A 624 26.73 14.47 16.09
N SER A 625 27.73 15.31 15.89
CA SER A 625 28.89 15.43 16.77
C SER A 625 28.91 16.77 17.49
N LYS A 626 28.22 17.79 16.96
CA LYS A 626 28.27 19.17 17.47
C LYS A 626 26.90 19.66 17.99
N PRO A 627 26.89 20.65 18.91
CA PRO A 627 25.65 21.19 19.49
C PRO A 627 24.82 21.99 18.50
N VAL A 628 23.50 21.84 18.60
CA VAL A 628 22.50 22.67 17.91
C VAL A 628 21.52 23.25 18.93
N ILE A 629 21.33 24.57 18.89
CA ILE A 629 20.39 25.31 19.72
C ILE A 629 19.16 25.68 18.89
N ALA A 630 17.96 25.35 19.34
CA ALA A 630 16.72 25.87 18.76
C ALA A 630 16.39 27.23 19.40
N ALA A 631 16.37 28.30 18.61
CA ALA A 631 15.82 29.59 18.98
C ALA A 631 14.35 29.67 18.51
N VAL A 632 13.43 29.29 19.38
CA VAL A 632 12.00 29.15 19.06
C VAL A 632 11.31 30.50 19.20
N ASN A 633 11.20 31.22 18.09
CA ASN A 633 10.70 32.60 17.98
C ASN A 633 9.18 32.72 17.76
N GLY A 634 8.38 31.71 18.13
CA GLY A 634 6.94 31.69 17.92
C GLY A 634 6.35 30.27 17.98
N PHE A 635 5.40 29.95 17.10
CA PHE A 635 4.84 28.60 17.00
C PHE A 635 5.89 27.55 16.57
N ALA A 636 5.99 26.47 17.36
CA ALA A 636 6.61 25.20 17.00
C ALA A 636 5.51 24.13 17.02
N MET A 637 5.06 23.67 15.85
CA MET A 637 3.90 22.78 15.73
C MET A 637 4.26 21.50 14.98
N GLY A 638 3.74 20.36 15.45
CA GLY A 638 4.05 19.05 14.91
C GLY A 638 5.56 18.85 14.72
N GLY A 639 5.98 18.59 13.48
CA GLY A 639 7.40 18.52 13.10
C GLY A 639 8.28 19.69 13.55
N GLY A 640 7.74 20.89 13.76
CA GLY A 640 8.49 22.01 14.35
C GLY A 640 8.88 21.78 15.81
N THR A 641 7.98 21.19 16.62
CA THR A 641 8.29 20.70 17.96
C THR A 641 9.29 19.55 17.88
N GLU A 642 9.18 18.67 16.89
CA GLU A 642 10.12 17.56 16.71
C GLU A 642 11.54 18.05 16.35
N ILE A 643 11.67 19.12 15.56
CA ILE A 643 12.96 19.79 15.32
C ILE A 643 13.53 20.35 16.62
N SER A 644 12.72 21.05 17.42
CA SER A 644 13.22 21.62 18.68
C SER A 644 13.62 20.52 19.68
N LEU A 645 12.82 19.44 19.79
CA LEU A 645 13.15 18.26 20.60
C LEU A 645 14.41 17.53 20.10
N ALA A 646 14.68 17.59 18.80
CA ALA A 646 15.89 17.04 18.22
C ALA A 646 17.11 17.92 18.51
N CYS A 647 16.97 19.22 18.79
CA CYS A 647 18.08 20.10 19.18
C CYS A 647 18.58 19.76 20.59
N ASP A 648 19.83 20.13 20.89
CA ASP A 648 20.45 19.82 22.19
C ASP A 648 19.99 20.80 23.27
N ILE A 649 19.64 22.02 22.88
CA ILE A 649 19.18 23.10 23.78
C ILE A 649 18.04 23.86 23.08
N ILE A 650 17.02 24.26 23.84
CA ILE A 650 15.95 25.14 23.38
C ILE A 650 15.97 26.46 24.15
N VAL A 651 16.09 27.57 23.43
CA VAL A 651 15.81 28.93 23.90
C VAL A 651 14.51 29.38 23.27
N ALA A 652 13.50 29.64 24.08
CA ALA A 652 12.17 29.98 23.61
C ALA A 652 11.87 31.46 23.83
N ASP A 653 11.13 32.04 22.89
CA ASP A 653 10.42 33.29 23.10
C ASP A 653 9.34 33.10 24.18
N ALA A 654 9.10 34.11 25.02
CA ALA A 654 8.01 34.08 26.01
C ALA A 654 6.63 33.84 25.37
N THR A 655 6.45 34.22 24.10
CA THR A 655 5.20 33.97 23.36
C THR A 655 5.17 32.63 22.62
N ALA A 656 6.25 31.84 22.67
CA ALA A 656 6.33 30.57 21.97
C ALA A 656 5.30 29.55 22.45
N GLN A 657 4.81 28.75 21.51
CA GLN A 657 3.82 27.71 21.74
C GLN A 657 4.24 26.44 21.03
N PHE A 658 4.13 25.33 21.73
CA PHE A 658 4.54 24.00 21.27
C PHE A 658 3.33 23.08 21.13
N ALA A 659 3.38 22.13 20.18
CA ALA A 659 2.42 21.03 20.11
C ALA A 659 2.94 19.88 19.23
N LEU A 660 2.57 18.64 19.59
CA LEU A 660 2.61 17.48 18.69
C LEU A 660 1.19 17.28 18.09
N SER A 661 0.82 18.17 17.15
CA SER A 661 -0.56 18.31 16.64
C SER A 661 -0.98 17.27 15.59
N GLU A 662 -0.11 16.33 15.23
CA GLU A 662 -0.28 15.35 14.14
C GLU A 662 -1.57 14.51 14.28
N VAL A 663 -1.93 14.11 15.49
CA VAL A 663 -3.14 13.30 15.76
C VAL A 663 -4.43 14.00 15.35
N ARG A 664 -4.42 15.34 15.26
CA ARG A 664 -5.59 16.13 14.83
C ARG A 664 -5.79 16.16 13.32
N VAL A 665 -4.83 15.67 12.55
CA VAL A 665 -4.84 15.65 11.08
C VAL A 665 -4.61 14.24 10.51
N GLY A 666 -4.81 13.20 11.32
CA GLY A 666 -4.67 11.81 10.90
C GLY A 666 -3.22 11.35 10.74
N LEU A 667 -2.27 12.01 11.41
CA LEU A 667 -0.84 11.67 11.42
C LEU A 667 -0.39 11.32 12.85
N PHE A 668 0.87 10.90 13.01
CA PHE A 668 1.53 10.78 14.32
C PHE A 668 2.89 11.49 14.28
N ALA A 669 3.41 11.89 15.45
CA ALA A 669 4.71 12.56 15.61
C ALA A 669 5.88 11.59 15.40
N GLY A 670 6.03 11.15 14.15
CA GLY A 670 6.97 10.13 13.69
C GLY A 670 8.38 10.64 13.39
N ALA A 671 8.62 11.96 13.38
CA ALA A 671 9.97 12.52 13.34
C ALA A 671 10.63 12.52 14.75
N GLY A 672 10.13 11.68 15.65
CA GLY A 672 10.71 11.39 16.95
C GLY A 672 10.03 12.08 18.13
N GLY A 673 8.93 12.82 17.93
CA GLY A 673 8.15 13.41 19.02
C GLY A 673 7.62 12.37 20.00
N VAL A 674 7.10 11.24 19.50
CA VAL A 674 6.66 10.11 20.34
C VAL A 674 7.81 9.37 21.04
N VAL A 675 9.06 9.62 20.63
CA VAL A 675 10.26 8.95 21.14
C VAL A 675 11.02 9.84 22.13
N ARG A 676 11.16 11.13 21.83
CA ARG A 676 11.98 12.10 22.57
C ARG A 676 11.20 12.77 23.70
N LEU A 677 9.94 13.15 23.48
CA LEU A 677 9.17 13.87 24.50
C LEU A 677 8.98 13.04 25.79
N PRO A 678 8.59 11.74 25.73
CA PRO A 678 8.43 10.93 26.95
C PRO A 678 9.74 10.64 27.69
N ARG A 679 10.89 10.83 27.04
CA ARG A 679 12.22 10.70 27.66
C ARG A 679 12.70 12.00 28.34
N GLN A 680 12.06 13.13 28.05
CA GLN A 680 12.46 14.45 28.55
C GLN A 680 11.54 14.98 29.65
N ILE A 681 10.23 14.71 29.57
CA ILE A 681 9.23 15.20 30.54
C ILE A 681 8.47 14.03 31.20
N PRO A 682 7.73 14.25 32.30
CA PRO A 682 6.95 13.19 32.94
C PRO A 682 6.03 12.47 31.96
N VAL A 683 6.13 11.14 31.91
CA VAL A 683 5.47 10.31 30.87
C VAL A 683 3.96 10.52 30.77
N LYS A 684 3.26 10.75 31.89
CA LYS A 684 1.81 11.01 31.87
C LYS A 684 1.46 12.32 31.17
N ILE A 685 2.29 13.35 31.35
CA ILE A 685 2.14 14.64 30.68
C ILE A 685 2.45 14.47 29.19
N ALA A 686 3.55 13.79 28.84
CA ALA A 686 3.87 13.49 27.45
C ALA A 686 2.73 12.74 26.74
N ASN A 687 2.17 11.72 27.38
CA ASN A 687 1.02 10.97 26.86
C ASN A 687 -0.18 11.89 26.59
N GLU A 688 -0.52 12.78 27.54
CA GLU A 688 -1.60 13.73 27.34
C GLU A 688 -1.36 14.64 26.12
N LEU A 689 -0.16 15.18 25.97
CA LEU A 689 0.19 16.05 24.84
C LEU A 689 0.18 15.29 23.51
N ILE A 690 0.72 14.07 23.46
CA ILE A 690 0.78 13.23 22.27
C ILE A 690 -0.63 12.79 21.84
N LEU A 691 -1.47 12.35 22.79
CA LEU A 691 -2.80 11.81 22.49
C LEU A 691 -3.84 12.89 22.15
N THR A 692 -3.69 14.11 22.69
CA THR A 692 -4.64 15.20 22.46
C THR A 692 -4.17 16.20 21.38
N GLY A 693 -2.87 16.19 21.07
CA GLY A 693 -2.22 17.20 20.22
C GLY A 693 -2.42 18.64 20.71
N ARG A 694 -2.65 18.85 22.00
CA ARG A 694 -2.91 20.19 22.55
C ARG A 694 -1.65 21.04 22.60
N LYS A 695 -1.85 22.36 22.53
CA LYS A 695 -0.77 23.34 22.68
C LYS A 695 -0.35 23.49 24.14
N PHE A 696 0.90 23.88 24.35
CA PHE A 696 1.45 24.29 25.64
C PHE A 696 2.46 25.44 25.46
N SER A 697 2.61 26.28 26.49
CA SER A 697 3.42 27.50 26.43
C SER A 697 4.88 27.27 26.77
N ALA A 698 5.72 28.26 26.47
CA ALA A 698 7.13 28.27 26.84
C ALA A 698 7.35 28.10 28.36
N GLU A 699 6.54 28.75 29.20
CA GLU A 699 6.65 28.67 30.66
C GLU A 699 6.42 27.25 31.17
N ILE A 700 5.41 26.59 30.62
CA ILE A 700 5.12 25.19 30.96
C ILE A 700 6.24 24.28 30.45
N ALA A 701 6.74 24.53 29.23
CA ALA A 701 7.84 23.76 28.66
C ALA A 701 9.14 23.91 29.48
N LEU A 702 9.41 25.11 30.03
CA LEU A 702 10.51 25.36 30.96
C LEU A 702 10.29 24.61 32.28
N GLN A 703 9.09 24.66 32.85
CA GLN A 703 8.75 23.96 34.09
C GLN A 703 8.97 22.45 33.99
N TRP A 704 8.71 21.86 32.82
CA TRP A 704 8.92 20.43 32.58
C TRP A 704 10.35 20.06 32.17
N GLY A 705 11.23 21.04 31.98
CA GLY A 705 12.62 20.81 31.55
C GLY A 705 12.79 20.55 30.05
N MET A 706 11.77 20.83 29.24
CA MET A 706 11.89 20.77 27.77
C MET A 706 12.61 22.00 27.21
N VAL A 707 12.36 23.19 27.77
CA VAL A 707 13.01 24.45 27.38
C VAL A 707 14.08 24.81 28.41
N ASN A 708 15.24 25.31 27.96
CA ASN A 708 16.35 25.68 28.84
C ASN A 708 16.29 27.15 29.29
N ARG A 709 15.91 28.07 28.40
CA ARG A 709 15.80 29.51 28.69
C ARG A 709 14.57 30.09 27.99
N ILE A 710 13.91 31.03 28.66
CA ILE A 710 12.86 31.87 28.07
C ILE A 710 13.40 33.28 27.96
N GLU A 711 13.26 33.87 26.77
CA GLU A 711 13.65 35.25 26.48
C GLU A 711 12.41 36.11 26.24
N ALA A 712 12.56 37.43 26.39
CA ALA A 712 11.49 38.37 26.07
C ALA A 712 11.03 38.24 24.59
N ALA A 713 9.83 38.71 24.29
CA ALA A 713 9.27 38.64 22.94
C ALA A 713 10.21 39.27 21.90
N GLY A 714 10.50 38.52 20.82
CA GLY A 714 11.46 38.84 19.77
C GLY A 714 12.93 38.57 20.13
N GLN A 715 13.25 38.04 21.31
CA GLN A 715 14.63 37.90 21.81
C GLN A 715 15.16 36.45 21.83
N ALA A 716 14.42 35.48 21.29
CA ALA A 716 14.86 34.08 21.27
C ALA A 716 16.22 33.86 20.56
N LEU A 717 16.43 34.44 19.37
CA LEU A 717 17.70 34.33 18.64
C LEU A 717 18.86 35.06 19.34
N PRO A 718 18.70 36.33 19.80
CA PRO A 718 19.69 36.96 20.68
C PRO A 718 20.07 36.13 21.91
N GLY A 719 19.10 35.58 22.64
CA GLY A 719 19.39 34.72 23.80
C GLY A 719 20.10 33.42 23.43
N ALA A 720 19.74 32.81 22.30
CA ALA A 720 20.46 31.65 21.77
C ALA A 720 21.91 31.98 21.39
N ARG A 721 22.19 33.19 20.87
CA ARG A 721 23.57 33.67 20.63
C ARG A 721 24.35 33.84 21.93
N THR A 722 23.74 34.39 22.97
CA THR A 722 24.37 34.50 24.29
C THR A 722 24.76 33.13 24.82
N LEU A 723 23.86 32.15 24.74
CA LEU A 723 24.13 30.79 25.17
C LEU A 723 25.19 30.11 24.28
N ALA A 724 25.16 30.32 22.96
CA ALA A 724 26.19 29.81 22.07
C ALA A 724 27.57 30.38 22.41
N ALA A 725 27.65 31.66 22.78
CA ALA A 725 28.90 32.29 23.21
C ALA A 725 29.47 31.62 24.46
N GLU A 726 28.63 31.24 25.44
CA GLU A 726 29.06 30.46 26.61
C GLU A 726 29.66 29.10 26.21
N ILE A 727 29.06 28.39 25.26
CA ILE A 727 29.58 27.10 24.76
C ILE A 727 30.91 27.29 24.03
N LEU A 728 31.06 28.38 23.27
CA LEU A 728 32.27 28.70 22.52
C LEU A 728 33.48 29.06 23.42
N GLU A 729 33.27 29.34 24.71
CA GLU A 729 34.36 29.49 25.68
C GLU A 729 34.98 28.13 26.08
N ALA A 730 34.27 27.01 25.86
CA ALA A 730 34.73 25.66 26.19
C ALA A 730 35.50 24.98 25.04
N SER A 731 36.29 23.95 25.37
CA SER A 731 36.98 23.13 24.36
C SER A 731 35.95 22.46 23.43
N PRO A 732 35.98 22.71 22.11
CA PRO A 732 35.07 22.09 21.16
C PRO A 732 35.25 20.57 21.10
N THR A 733 36.49 20.07 21.29
CA THR A 733 36.78 18.64 21.42
C THR A 733 36.07 18.04 22.64
N SER A 734 36.20 18.70 23.79
CA SER A 734 35.55 18.24 25.03
C SER A 734 34.03 18.26 24.91
N VAL A 735 33.45 19.28 24.28
CA VAL A 735 32.00 19.38 24.03
C VAL A 735 31.53 18.23 23.14
N ARG A 736 32.19 18.00 22.00
CA ARG A 736 31.86 16.90 21.07
C ARG A 736 31.91 15.53 21.75
N LEU A 737 32.98 15.25 22.49
CA LEU A 737 33.15 13.98 23.21
C LEU A 737 32.13 13.81 24.33
N SER A 738 31.81 14.88 25.07
CA SER A 738 30.73 14.88 26.08
C SER A 738 29.39 14.51 25.45
N MET A 739 29.08 15.11 24.29
CA MET A 739 27.84 14.82 23.56
C MET A 739 27.79 13.39 23.03
N LYS A 740 28.90 12.87 22.50
CA LYS A 740 29.02 11.47 22.07
C LYS A 740 28.78 10.52 23.24
N ALA A 741 29.43 10.76 24.38
CA ALA A 741 29.24 9.98 25.61
C ALA A 741 27.78 9.98 26.08
N MET A 742 27.14 11.16 26.15
CA MET A 742 25.73 11.27 26.55
C MET A 742 24.78 10.52 25.61
N ARG A 743 25.01 10.59 24.30
CA ARG A 743 24.19 9.89 23.30
C ARG A 743 24.38 8.38 23.35
N ASP A 744 25.60 7.92 23.54
CA ASP A 744 25.89 6.49 23.70
C ASP A 744 25.29 5.94 25.00
N ALA A 745 25.36 6.69 26.09
CA ALA A 745 24.70 6.33 27.34
C ALA A 745 23.17 6.22 27.19
N GLY A 746 22.56 7.10 26.41
CA GLY A 746 21.12 7.08 26.13
C GLY A 746 20.59 5.84 25.37
N LYS A 747 21.48 4.95 24.90
CA LYS A 747 21.12 3.64 24.32
C LYS A 747 20.71 2.61 25.37
N TRP A 748 21.02 2.86 26.64
CA TRP A 748 20.79 1.96 27.76
C TRP A 748 19.64 2.44 28.64
N ALA A 749 18.89 1.51 29.23
CA ALA A 749 17.86 1.85 30.20
C ALA A 749 18.45 2.16 31.59
N SER A 750 19.52 1.45 31.97
CA SER A 750 20.21 1.64 33.25
C SER A 750 21.44 2.53 33.11
N ALA A 751 21.58 3.49 34.03
CA ALA A 751 22.79 4.30 34.13
C ALA A 751 24.03 3.46 34.52
N ASP A 752 23.85 2.44 35.35
CA ASP A 752 24.95 1.56 35.77
C ASP A 752 25.46 0.71 34.59
N GLU A 753 24.55 0.21 33.75
CA GLU A 753 24.91 -0.49 32.51
C GLU A 753 25.61 0.45 31.54
N ALA A 754 25.08 1.66 31.34
CA ALA A 754 25.73 2.67 30.51
C ALA A 754 27.18 2.98 30.96
N MET A 755 27.42 3.02 32.27
CA MET A 755 28.75 3.25 32.84
C MET A 755 29.72 2.07 32.65
N GLN A 756 29.21 0.84 32.66
CA GLN A 756 30.01 -0.37 32.42
C GLN A 756 30.43 -0.52 30.95
N TYR A 757 29.57 -0.11 30.01
CA TYR A 757 29.81 -0.20 28.56
C TYR A 757 30.31 1.10 27.92
N ARG A 758 30.87 2.03 28.72
CA ARG A 758 31.44 3.27 28.18
C ARG A 758 32.58 2.96 27.20
N ASP A 759 32.61 3.64 26.06
CA ASP A 759 33.67 3.48 25.07
C ASP A 759 34.99 4.09 25.61
N PRO A 760 36.02 3.28 25.95
CA PRO A 760 37.28 3.81 26.47
C PRO A 760 37.99 4.74 25.47
N LYS A 761 37.71 4.59 24.17
CA LYS A 761 38.32 5.39 23.11
C LYS A 761 37.98 6.88 23.20
N LEU A 762 36.94 7.26 23.93
CA LEU A 762 36.59 8.67 24.13
C LEU A 762 37.69 9.44 24.88
N ILE A 763 38.30 8.82 25.90
CA ILE A 763 39.41 9.43 26.64
C ILE A 763 40.69 9.42 25.81
N ASP A 764 40.93 8.34 25.05
CA ASP A 764 42.07 8.26 24.13
C ASP A 764 42.00 9.37 23.07
N GLU A 765 40.82 9.63 22.51
CA GLU A 765 40.58 10.74 21.56
C GLU A 765 40.82 12.11 22.20
N LEU A 766 40.41 12.31 23.47
CA LEU A 766 40.66 13.56 24.18
C LEU A 766 42.16 13.80 24.43
N ILE A 767 42.89 12.82 24.98
CA ILE A 767 44.30 12.96 25.35
C ILE A 767 45.19 13.20 24.12
N ALA A 768 44.77 12.72 22.95
CA ALA A 768 45.45 12.95 21.68
C ALA A 768 45.23 14.36 21.09
N SER A 769 44.28 15.15 21.62
CA SER A 769 43.92 16.47 21.07
C SER A 769 44.80 17.62 21.58
N ASP A 770 44.97 18.66 20.76
CA ASP A 770 45.64 19.91 21.15
C ASP A 770 44.92 20.59 22.32
N ASP A 771 43.59 20.49 22.38
CA ASP A 771 42.74 21.10 23.40
C ASP A 771 43.03 20.55 24.81
N TYR A 772 43.37 19.25 24.92
CA TYR A 772 43.70 18.61 26.21
C TYR A 772 44.94 19.23 26.86
N PHE A 773 45.93 19.64 26.06
CA PHE A 773 47.14 20.29 26.57
C PHE A 773 46.93 21.80 26.78
N GLU A 774 46.16 22.45 25.92
CA GLU A 774 45.89 23.89 25.97
C GLU A 774 45.12 24.29 27.24
N GLY A 775 44.07 23.54 27.61
CA GLY A 775 43.22 23.88 28.76
C GLY A 775 44.00 24.02 30.07
N PRO A 776 44.72 22.97 30.53
CA PRO A 776 45.57 23.05 31.72
C PRO A 776 46.66 24.12 31.63
N SER A 777 47.26 24.30 30.44
CA SER A 777 48.31 25.30 30.22
C SER A 777 47.78 26.74 30.37
N ALA A 778 46.63 27.05 29.75
CA ALA A 778 45.99 28.36 29.84
C ALA A 778 45.55 28.67 31.26
N PHE A 779 45.00 27.68 31.97
CA PHE A 779 44.63 27.78 33.39
C PHE A 779 45.85 28.10 34.27
N ALA A 780 46.95 27.36 34.11
CA ALA A 780 48.19 27.60 34.84
C ALA A 780 48.78 28.99 34.56
N GLN A 781 48.63 29.48 33.33
CA GLN A 781 49.10 30.79 32.88
C GLN A 781 48.12 31.95 33.16
N LYS A 782 46.93 31.67 33.73
CA LYS A 782 45.85 32.64 33.97
C LYS A 782 45.45 33.46 32.75
N ARG A 783 45.45 32.84 31.57
CA ARG A 783 44.99 33.44 30.31
C ARG A 783 43.75 32.70 29.79
N LYS A 784 43.03 33.31 28.85
CA LYS A 784 41.97 32.59 28.12
C LYS A 784 42.60 31.50 27.25
N PRO A 785 41.99 30.30 27.19
CA PRO A 785 42.43 29.24 26.30
C PRO A 785 42.19 29.63 24.83
N VAL A 786 43.05 29.14 23.94
CA VAL A 786 42.92 29.27 22.48
C VAL A 786 42.71 27.88 21.91
N TRP A 787 41.44 27.49 21.79
CA TRP A 787 41.05 26.17 21.31
C TRP A 787 41.36 25.97 19.84
N LYS A 788 41.77 24.74 19.47
CA LYS A 788 42.22 24.41 18.11
C LYS A 788 41.36 23.36 17.43
N ASN A 789 40.53 22.62 18.17
CA ASN A 789 39.61 21.62 17.63
C ASN A 789 40.28 20.56 16.73
N ARG A 790 41.47 20.08 17.11
CA ARG A 790 42.26 19.10 16.34
C ARG A 790 43.15 18.24 17.20
#